data_AF-A0A1I3S4Q1-F1
#
_entry.id   AF-A0A1I3S4Q1-F1
#
_cell.length_a   1.000
_cell.length_b   1.000
_cell.length_c   1.000
_cell.angle_alpha   90.00
_cell.angle_beta   90.00
_cell.angle_gamma   90.00
#
_symmetry.space_group_name_H-M   'P 1'
#
loop_
_entity.id
_entity.type
_entity.pdbx_description
1 polymer ?
#
loop_
_entity_poly.entity_id
_entity_poly.type
_entity_poly.pdbx_seq_one_letter_code
_entity_poly.pdbx_strand_id
1 'polypeptide(L)'
;MPPARPSASPQNPGADVMTPLAHNPARIVRFPSLGPPIPSDLIPNEAADPDAGPAFKRQPYIRRPKLGEVLLDMGAISGSDLARALMLQRRLSARLGDVLIRRNLVDEETLAVALGRQRGMGRAGNPPLSTPNTDKLARKLPLELALKYHALPWRRVGGKTLIATSRPELVDELRAALPESMGVCLFAVATASALEARMHEVHGATLARAAECRVPQAISCRSWQPRTGSAALAIFMLTALIATALWPYNALQVATAAALLVMALNLGLRVAAAIALFRTPKGFASIRPAEEAARRLPCISILVPLHREPSIAGPLTERLSRLDYPRELLDICLVVEADDRQTLDALERSNLPRWMRVIPVPDGRPRTKPRAMNYALNFARGSIVGIYDAEDAPAPDQLLTVATRFRTAPANVACLQGRLDYYNPMRNWMSRCFTIEYANWFRLVLPGIARLGLVVPLGGTTLFFRRRAIETVGGWDAHNVTEDADLGVRLARMGFRTEIIDTTTLEEANASPIAWVKQRSRWMKGYILTWAVHSRRPRELWQDLGTRRFLGFHLLFMGAILNALLTPVLWSTTVVAFGFHHPILDWFPGNGAMSLGIFLGLALALSMGLACIGCRAPHHRHLRKWIPTLELYFPLATLAVIKALAEIVFKPFHWDKTSHGAFGGTFQGGISELELQLSQANDAPKSRVSHGG
;
A
#
# COMPACT_ATOMS: atom_id res chain seq x y z
N MET A 1 18.22 -52.46 -65.94
CA MET A 1 17.78 -51.64 -67.09
C MET A 1 17.91 -50.16 -66.73
N PRO A 2 18.71 -49.38 -67.47
CA PRO A 2 18.73 -47.89 -67.45
C PRO A 2 17.64 -47.34 -68.39
N PRO A 3 17.53 -46.01 -68.72
CA PRO A 3 18.31 -44.82 -68.32
C PRO A 3 17.43 -43.79 -67.55
N ALA A 4 17.74 -42.49 -67.34
CA ALA A 4 18.77 -41.58 -67.86
C ALA A 4 19.16 -40.43 -66.89
N ARG A 5 19.90 -39.45 -67.44
CA ARG A 5 20.26 -38.08 -66.98
C ARG A 5 20.28 -37.18 -68.27
N PRO A 6 20.37 -35.82 -68.27
CA PRO A 6 21.28 -35.00 -67.43
C PRO A 6 20.92 -33.52 -67.11
N SER A 7 21.86 -32.87 -66.39
CA SER A 7 22.19 -31.41 -66.38
C SER A 7 21.16 -30.39 -65.82
N ALA A 8 21.54 -29.31 -65.11
CA ALA A 8 22.84 -28.89 -64.57
C ALA A 8 22.67 -28.00 -63.31
N SER A 9 23.68 -27.98 -62.44
CA SER A 9 23.89 -26.95 -61.39
C SER A 9 24.56 -25.70 -62.02
N PRO A 10 24.57 -24.48 -61.43
CA PRO A 10 24.97 -24.23 -60.03
C PRO A 10 24.21 -23.11 -59.27
N GLN A 11 24.28 -23.13 -57.92
CA GLN A 11 24.83 -22.05 -57.06
C GLN A 11 24.54 -22.31 -55.57
N ASN A 12 25.61 -22.22 -54.77
CA ASN A 12 25.61 -22.08 -53.30
C ASN A 12 25.71 -20.55 -52.99
N PRO A 13 25.57 -20.03 -51.76
CA PRO A 13 25.34 -20.71 -50.46
C PRO A 13 24.24 -20.05 -49.57
N GLY A 14 23.94 -20.65 -48.42
CA GLY A 14 23.12 -19.99 -47.38
C GLY A 14 22.94 -20.85 -46.13
N ALA A 15 23.68 -20.54 -45.06
CA ALA A 15 23.71 -21.35 -43.84
C ALA A 15 22.41 -21.33 -43.03
N ASP A 16 22.06 -22.49 -42.45
CA ASP A 16 21.03 -22.62 -41.42
C ASP A 16 21.31 -21.70 -40.21
N VAL A 17 20.30 -20.93 -39.80
CA VAL A 17 20.23 -20.31 -38.47
C VAL A 17 18.88 -20.66 -37.86
N MET A 18 18.91 -21.29 -36.68
CA MET A 18 17.73 -21.75 -35.96
C MET A 18 16.73 -20.62 -35.70
N THR A 19 15.50 -20.79 -36.15
CA THR A 19 14.36 -19.93 -35.78
C THR A 19 14.08 -20.01 -34.28
N PRO A 20 14.09 -18.88 -33.54
CA PRO A 20 13.70 -18.88 -32.13
C PRO A 20 12.17 -18.99 -31.99
N LEU A 21 11.74 -19.78 -31.00
CA LEU A 21 10.34 -20.07 -30.67
C LEU A 21 9.49 -18.79 -30.52
N ALA A 22 8.35 -18.76 -31.22
CA ALA A 22 7.41 -17.65 -31.24
C ALA A 22 6.94 -17.28 -29.82
N HIS A 23 7.13 -16.01 -29.45
CA HIS A 23 6.50 -15.44 -28.27
C HIS A 23 4.97 -15.38 -28.46
N ASN A 24 4.24 -16.09 -27.61
CA ASN A 24 2.79 -15.96 -27.47
C ASN A 24 2.47 -14.50 -27.06
N PRO A 25 1.83 -13.68 -27.92
CA PRO A 25 1.63 -12.27 -27.62
C PRO A 25 0.61 -12.15 -26.50
N ALA A 26 1.06 -11.63 -25.36
CA ALA A 26 0.17 -11.24 -24.28
C ALA A 26 -0.94 -10.34 -24.83
N ARG A 27 -2.20 -10.58 -24.42
CA ARG A 27 -3.32 -9.69 -24.71
C ARG A 27 -2.95 -8.29 -24.26
N ILE A 28 -2.60 -7.42 -25.21
CA ILE A 28 -2.56 -5.99 -25.00
C ILE A 28 -3.98 -5.61 -24.59
N VAL A 29 -4.15 -5.22 -23.33
CA VAL A 29 -5.39 -4.60 -22.87
C VAL A 29 -5.51 -3.31 -23.65
N ARG A 30 -6.37 -3.32 -24.69
CA ARG A 30 -6.69 -2.12 -25.44
C ARG A 30 -7.35 -1.15 -24.49
N PHE A 31 -6.67 -0.05 -24.20
CA PHE A 31 -7.31 1.12 -23.61
C PHE A 31 -8.43 1.59 -24.57
N PRO A 32 -9.56 2.12 -24.06
CA PRO A 32 -10.52 2.80 -24.90
C PRO A 32 -9.79 3.88 -25.69
N SER A 33 -9.94 3.86 -27.02
CA SER A 33 -9.39 4.90 -27.86
C SER A 33 -9.98 6.24 -27.46
N LEU A 34 -9.15 7.28 -27.43
CA LEU A 34 -9.62 8.65 -27.54
C LEU A 34 -10.51 8.78 -28.79
N GLY A 35 -11.39 9.78 -28.80
CA GLY A 35 -12.35 10.00 -29.88
C GLY A 35 -11.70 10.12 -31.27
N PRO A 36 -12.51 10.15 -32.36
CA PRO A 36 -11.99 10.23 -33.71
C PRO A 36 -11.01 11.39 -33.87
N PRO A 37 -9.98 11.25 -34.73
CA PRO A 37 -9.04 12.33 -34.99
C PRO A 37 -9.80 13.57 -35.46
N ILE A 38 -9.37 14.73 -34.98
CA ILE A 38 -9.88 16.03 -35.45
C ILE A 38 -9.65 16.09 -36.96
N PRO A 39 -10.66 16.37 -37.79
CA PRO A 39 -10.47 16.58 -39.22
C PRO A 39 -9.37 17.60 -39.50
N SER A 40 -8.58 17.36 -40.54
CA SER A 40 -7.53 18.25 -41.06
C SER A 40 -8.00 19.69 -41.29
N ASP A 41 -9.30 19.83 -41.49
CA ASP A 41 -10.03 21.01 -41.92
C ASP A 41 -10.23 22.03 -40.78
N LEU A 42 -9.76 21.70 -39.56
CA LEU A 42 -9.79 22.55 -38.36
C LEU A 42 -8.40 23.11 -37.98
N ILE A 43 -7.41 23.00 -38.86
CA ILE A 43 -6.15 23.76 -38.75
C ILE A 43 -6.37 25.13 -39.40
N PRO A 44 -6.30 26.26 -38.66
CA PRO A 44 -6.40 27.58 -39.28
C PRO A 44 -5.21 27.80 -40.20
N ASN A 45 -5.47 28.04 -41.49
CA ASN A 45 -4.45 28.36 -42.46
C ASN A 45 -3.99 29.81 -42.24
N GLU A 46 -2.70 30.03 -41.93
CA GLU A 46 -2.12 31.38 -41.83
C GLU A 46 -1.91 31.98 -43.22
N ALA A 47 -3.01 32.42 -43.84
CA ALA A 47 -3.00 33.27 -45.02
C ALA A 47 -4.02 34.40 -44.80
N ALA A 48 -3.56 35.65 -44.81
CA ALA A 48 -4.40 36.80 -44.54
C ALA A 48 -5.27 37.16 -45.76
N ASP A 49 -6.57 37.35 -45.52
CA ASP A 49 -7.50 38.01 -46.43
C ASP A 49 -7.78 39.43 -45.89
N PRO A 50 -7.51 40.53 -46.62
CA PRO A 50 -7.59 41.88 -46.06
C PRO A 50 -9.00 42.44 -45.83
N ASP A 51 -10.06 41.86 -46.42
CA ASP A 51 -11.33 42.59 -46.57
C ASP A 51 -12.61 41.73 -46.44
N ALA A 52 -12.99 41.36 -45.21
CA ALA A 52 -14.26 40.68 -44.94
C ALA A 52 -14.86 40.92 -43.53
N GLY A 53 -15.96 41.69 -43.48
CA GLY A 53 -17.01 41.52 -42.46
C GLY A 53 -16.95 42.41 -41.20
N PRO A 54 -18.12 42.70 -40.58
CA PRO A 54 -18.24 43.76 -39.58
C PRO A 54 -17.55 43.43 -38.26
N ALA A 55 -16.96 44.45 -37.65
CA ALA A 55 -16.23 44.34 -36.40
C ALA A 55 -17.05 43.68 -35.28
N PHE A 56 -16.72 42.43 -34.96
CA PHE A 56 -17.03 41.85 -33.65
C PHE A 56 -16.45 42.77 -32.59
N LYS A 57 -17.32 43.55 -31.91
CA LYS A 57 -16.95 44.27 -30.69
C LYS A 57 -16.39 43.25 -29.71
N ARG A 58 -15.06 43.17 -29.60
CA ARG A 58 -14.38 42.39 -28.55
C ARG A 58 -15.01 42.81 -27.23
N GLN A 59 -15.79 41.92 -26.62
CA GLN A 59 -16.30 42.17 -25.28
C GLN A 59 -15.09 42.52 -24.40
N PRO A 60 -15.13 43.62 -23.63
CA PRO A 60 -13.98 44.03 -22.84
C PRO A 60 -13.61 42.86 -21.93
N TYR A 61 -12.37 42.41 -22.02
CA TYR A 61 -11.90 41.24 -21.29
C TYR A 61 -11.78 41.65 -19.81
N ILE A 62 -12.89 41.54 -19.07
CA ILE A 62 -12.95 41.90 -17.65
C ILE A 62 -11.97 40.96 -16.92
N ARG A 63 -10.77 41.50 -16.66
CA ARG A 63 -9.70 40.79 -15.98
C ARG A 63 -10.20 40.43 -14.58
N ARG A 64 -10.57 39.16 -14.39
CA ARG A 64 -10.91 38.63 -13.07
C ARG A 64 -9.72 38.90 -12.13
N PRO A 65 -9.94 39.48 -10.94
CA PRO A 65 -8.85 39.78 -10.03
C PRO A 65 -8.17 38.48 -9.59
N LYS A 66 -6.87 38.55 -9.30
CA LYS A 66 -6.14 37.42 -8.72
C LYS A 66 -6.52 37.29 -7.26
N LEU A 67 -6.55 36.06 -6.74
CA LEU A 67 -6.89 35.81 -5.32
C LEU A 67 -6.02 36.63 -4.36
N GLY A 68 -4.74 36.83 -4.67
CA GLY A 68 -3.85 37.68 -3.88
C GLY A 68 -4.19 39.18 -3.93
N GLU A 69 -4.67 39.68 -5.07
CA GLU A 69 -5.15 41.07 -5.21
C GLU A 69 -6.39 41.24 -4.30
N VAL A 70 -7.38 40.33 -4.41
CA VAL A 70 -8.59 40.34 -3.56
C VAL A 70 -8.29 40.26 -2.05
N LEU A 71 -7.31 39.45 -1.64
CA LEU A 71 -6.94 39.31 -0.23
C LEU A 71 -6.23 40.56 0.32
N LEU A 72 -5.45 41.27 -0.51
CA LEU A 72 -4.88 42.57 -0.15
C LEU A 72 -5.96 43.64 -0.02
N ASP A 73 -6.89 43.71 -0.99
CA ASP A 73 -8.02 44.64 -0.98
C ASP A 73 -8.97 44.39 0.22
N MET A 74 -9.00 43.16 0.74
CA MET A 74 -9.74 42.79 1.95
C MET A 74 -9.00 43.13 3.25
N GLY A 75 -7.73 43.58 3.20
CA GLY A 75 -6.88 43.72 4.38
C GLY A 75 -6.54 42.39 5.08
N ALA A 76 -6.79 41.26 4.42
CA ALA A 76 -6.71 39.92 5.00
C ALA A 76 -5.28 39.35 5.04
N ILE A 77 -4.33 39.99 4.36
CA ILE A 77 -2.93 39.54 4.27
C ILE A 77 -2.01 40.75 4.01
N SER A 78 -0.76 40.69 4.48
CA SER A 78 0.24 41.69 4.09
C SER A 78 0.83 41.40 2.70
N GLY A 79 1.33 42.44 2.01
CA GLY A 79 2.08 42.25 0.75
C GLY A 79 3.32 41.34 0.92
N SER A 80 3.96 41.38 2.10
CA SER A 80 5.11 40.52 2.42
C SER A 80 4.72 39.04 2.57
N ASP A 81 3.58 38.76 3.19
CA ASP A 81 3.06 37.41 3.39
C ASP A 81 2.56 36.81 2.08
N LEU A 82 1.87 37.62 1.27
CA LEU A 82 1.46 37.19 -0.07
C LEU A 82 2.67 36.86 -0.95
N ALA A 83 3.73 37.67 -0.91
CA ALA A 83 4.97 37.40 -1.64
C ALA A 83 5.62 36.08 -1.18
N ARG A 84 5.73 35.84 0.15
CA ARG A 84 6.21 34.57 0.71
C ARG A 84 5.35 33.38 0.25
N ALA A 85 4.02 33.50 0.33
CA ALA A 85 3.09 32.46 -0.08
C ALA A 85 3.18 32.14 -1.59
N LEU A 86 3.34 33.15 -2.44
CA LEU A 86 3.53 32.97 -3.88
C LEU A 86 4.89 32.32 -4.21
N MET A 87 5.96 32.63 -3.47
CA MET A 87 7.26 31.96 -3.62
C MET A 87 7.16 30.46 -3.28
N LEU A 88 6.45 30.12 -2.20
CA LEU A 88 6.16 28.72 -1.84
C LEU A 88 5.31 28.04 -2.92
N GLN A 89 4.22 28.68 -3.36
CA GLN A 89 3.32 28.14 -4.39
C GLN A 89 4.04 27.80 -5.70
N ARG A 90 5.08 28.56 -6.09
CA ARG A 90 5.87 28.25 -7.30
C ARG A 90 6.58 26.89 -7.20
N ARG A 91 7.05 26.52 -6.01
CA ARG A 91 7.81 25.29 -5.72
C ARG A 91 6.92 24.07 -5.39
N LEU A 92 5.66 24.28 -5.01
CA LEU A 92 4.77 23.24 -4.47
C LEU A 92 3.59 22.96 -5.41
N SER A 93 3.09 21.73 -5.46
CA SER A 93 1.83 21.41 -6.17
C SER A 93 0.59 21.76 -5.33
N ALA A 94 0.54 22.99 -4.81
CA ALA A 94 -0.52 23.49 -3.93
C ALA A 94 -1.23 24.71 -4.54
N ARG A 95 -2.51 24.90 -4.22
CA ARG A 95 -3.22 26.16 -4.55
C ARG A 95 -2.79 27.22 -3.55
N LEU A 96 -2.80 28.50 -3.95
CA LEU A 96 -2.42 29.61 -3.07
C LEU A 96 -3.23 29.59 -1.76
N GLY A 97 -4.55 29.38 -1.83
CA GLY A 97 -5.41 29.27 -0.65
C GLY A 97 -5.01 28.14 0.31
N ASP A 98 -4.58 26.98 -0.20
CA ASP A 98 -4.11 25.87 0.64
C ASP A 98 -2.81 26.24 1.39
N VAL A 99 -1.89 26.96 0.72
CA VAL A 99 -0.65 27.47 1.32
C VAL A 99 -0.95 28.48 2.43
N LEU A 100 -1.89 29.40 2.20
CA LEU A 100 -2.28 30.45 3.14
C LEU A 100 -2.90 29.88 4.43
N ILE A 101 -3.86 28.96 4.30
CA ILE A 101 -4.49 28.29 5.46
C ILE A 101 -3.44 27.52 6.28
N ARG A 102 -2.60 26.72 5.62
CA ARG A 102 -1.64 25.84 6.30
C ARG A 102 -0.48 26.59 6.95
N ARG A 103 -0.26 27.86 6.57
CA ARG A 103 0.68 28.79 7.23
C ARG A 103 0.02 29.68 8.28
N ASN A 104 -1.28 29.51 8.56
CA ASN A 104 -2.09 30.38 9.42
C ASN A 104 -2.04 31.87 9.00
N LEU A 105 -1.90 32.14 7.70
CA LEU A 105 -1.89 33.52 7.16
C LEU A 105 -3.30 34.04 6.90
N VAL A 106 -4.24 33.14 6.60
CA VAL A 106 -5.67 33.43 6.34
C VAL A 106 -6.47 32.21 6.83
N ASP A 107 -7.64 32.41 7.44
CA ASP A 107 -8.54 31.30 7.81
C ASP A 107 -9.42 30.81 6.65
N GLU A 108 -10.16 29.70 6.85
CA GLU A 108 -11.04 29.17 5.80
C GLU A 108 -12.16 30.14 5.42
N GLU A 109 -12.68 30.91 6.38
CA GLU A 109 -13.82 31.81 6.19
C GLU A 109 -13.45 32.99 5.29
N THR A 110 -12.34 33.65 5.62
CA THR A 110 -11.77 34.76 4.86
C THR A 110 -11.34 34.32 3.47
N LEU A 111 -10.76 33.11 3.33
CA LEU A 111 -10.47 32.53 2.02
C LEU A 111 -11.75 32.28 1.21
N ALA A 112 -12.81 31.75 1.83
CA ALA A 112 -14.09 31.49 1.14
C ALA A 112 -14.76 32.79 0.67
N VAL A 113 -14.69 33.87 1.45
CA VAL A 113 -15.14 35.21 1.05
C VAL A 113 -14.29 35.75 -0.11
N ALA A 114 -12.96 35.64 -0.03
CA ALA A 114 -12.06 36.11 -1.08
C ALA A 114 -12.27 35.37 -2.40
N LEU A 115 -12.41 34.04 -2.37
CA LEU A 115 -12.74 33.21 -3.53
C LEU A 115 -14.13 33.55 -4.11
N GLY A 116 -15.11 33.87 -3.25
CA GLY A 116 -16.42 34.36 -3.65
C GLY A 116 -16.31 35.66 -4.47
N ARG A 117 -15.66 36.68 -3.90
CA ARG A 117 -15.36 37.95 -4.59
C ARG A 117 -14.61 37.72 -5.91
N GLN A 118 -13.59 36.87 -5.92
CA GLN A 118 -12.78 36.56 -7.10
C GLN A 118 -13.60 36.02 -8.29
N ARG A 119 -14.69 35.30 -7.99
CA ARG A 119 -15.52 34.59 -8.98
C ARG A 119 -16.91 35.20 -9.17
N GLY A 120 -17.24 36.30 -8.49
CA GLY A 120 -18.59 36.89 -8.52
C GLY A 120 -19.65 35.97 -7.89
N MET A 121 -19.27 35.14 -6.91
CA MET A 121 -20.14 34.19 -6.23
C MET A 121 -20.42 34.60 -4.79
N GLY A 122 -21.65 34.33 -4.33
CA GLY A 122 -22.03 34.54 -2.93
C GLY A 122 -21.35 33.54 -1.98
N ARG A 123 -21.35 33.87 -0.68
CA ARG A 123 -20.91 32.98 0.41
C ARG A 123 -22.10 32.13 0.88
N ALA A 124 -21.92 30.82 1.01
CA ALA A 124 -22.88 29.94 1.69
C ALA A 124 -22.52 29.88 3.19
N GLY A 125 -23.42 30.23 4.10
CA GLY A 125 -23.13 30.31 5.55
C GLY A 125 -22.83 28.96 6.23
N ASN A 126 -23.22 28.82 7.51
CA ASN A 126 -23.15 27.53 8.21
C ASN A 126 -24.03 26.47 7.52
N PRO A 127 -23.64 25.18 7.54
CA PRO A 127 -24.44 24.08 7.01
C PRO A 127 -25.92 24.20 7.38
N PRO A 128 -26.84 24.03 6.41
CA PRO A 128 -28.26 24.11 6.70
C PRO A 128 -28.62 23.00 7.69
N LEU A 129 -29.46 23.32 8.67
CA LEU A 129 -29.92 22.35 9.68
C LEU A 129 -30.33 21.04 9.00
N SER A 130 -29.92 19.93 9.61
CA SER A 130 -30.21 18.60 9.11
C SER A 130 -31.71 18.35 9.20
N THR A 131 -32.37 18.28 8.04
CA THR A 131 -33.82 18.04 7.93
C THR A 131 -34.07 17.08 6.76
N PRO A 132 -35.18 16.32 6.75
CA PRO A 132 -35.48 15.40 5.66
C PRO A 132 -35.47 16.05 4.26
N ASN A 133 -35.82 17.33 4.16
CA ASN A 133 -35.86 18.06 2.88
C ASN A 133 -34.48 18.59 2.46
N THR A 134 -33.66 19.10 3.39
CA THR A 134 -32.28 19.53 3.09
C THR A 134 -31.39 18.32 2.76
N ASP A 135 -31.56 17.20 3.47
CA ASP A 135 -30.94 15.91 3.17
C ASP A 135 -31.31 15.37 1.79
N LYS A 136 -32.61 15.30 1.47
CA LYS A 136 -33.10 14.85 0.15
C LYS A 136 -32.56 15.74 -0.98
N LEU A 137 -32.44 17.05 -0.75
CA LEU A 137 -31.87 17.97 -1.73
C LEU A 137 -30.37 17.71 -1.93
N ALA A 138 -29.60 17.60 -0.84
CA ALA A 138 -28.16 17.33 -0.90
C ALA A 138 -27.85 16.01 -1.63
N ARG A 139 -28.65 14.96 -1.38
CA ARG A 139 -28.55 13.65 -2.05
C ARG A 139 -28.94 13.65 -3.55
N LYS A 140 -29.42 14.76 -4.12
CA LYS A 140 -29.67 14.87 -5.58
C LYS A 140 -28.41 14.97 -6.42
N LEU A 141 -27.29 15.44 -5.86
CA LEU A 141 -26.01 15.42 -6.55
C LEU A 141 -25.40 14.01 -6.41
N PRO A 142 -25.04 13.33 -7.51
CA PRO A 142 -24.33 12.06 -7.45
C PRO A 142 -23.07 12.15 -6.58
N LEU A 143 -22.89 11.14 -5.71
CA LEU A 143 -21.84 11.12 -4.69
C LEU A 143 -20.42 11.27 -5.27
N GLU A 144 -20.18 10.70 -6.46
CA GLU A 144 -18.90 10.83 -7.17
C GLU A 144 -18.60 12.28 -7.57
N LEU A 145 -19.62 13.02 -8.03
CA LEU A 145 -19.49 14.44 -8.36
C LEU A 145 -19.34 15.30 -7.10
N ALA A 146 -20.09 14.98 -6.05
CA ALA A 146 -19.99 15.65 -4.75
C ALA A 146 -18.56 15.56 -4.16
N LEU A 147 -17.95 14.37 -4.20
CA LEU A 147 -16.57 14.15 -3.77
C LEU A 147 -15.54 14.79 -4.71
N LYS A 148 -15.66 14.59 -6.04
CA LYS A 148 -14.70 15.11 -7.03
C LYS A 148 -14.60 16.64 -6.99
N TYR A 149 -15.76 17.29 -7.04
CA TYR A 149 -15.88 18.75 -7.13
C TYR A 149 -15.99 19.43 -5.75
N HIS A 150 -16.01 18.65 -4.67
CA HIS A 150 -16.17 19.12 -3.30
C HIS A 150 -17.33 20.11 -3.17
N ALA A 151 -18.52 19.59 -3.47
CA ALA A 151 -19.74 20.39 -3.63
C ALA A 151 -20.99 19.64 -3.14
N LEU A 152 -21.99 20.38 -2.65
CA LEU A 152 -23.30 19.86 -2.26
C LEU A 152 -24.44 20.84 -2.58
N PRO A 153 -25.61 20.37 -3.04
CA PRO A 153 -26.84 21.15 -3.03
C PRO A 153 -27.17 21.63 -1.60
N TRP A 154 -27.37 22.93 -1.47
CA TRP A 154 -27.45 23.63 -0.18
C TRP A 154 -28.90 23.97 0.20
N ARG A 155 -29.62 24.66 -0.69
CA ARG A 155 -31.04 25.02 -0.54
C ARG A 155 -31.65 25.35 -1.90
N ARG A 156 -32.98 25.38 -1.98
CA ARG A 156 -33.68 26.00 -3.12
C ARG A 156 -34.05 27.45 -2.82
N VAL A 157 -33.95 28.32 -3.81
CA VAL A 157 -34.34 29.74 -3.75
C VAL A 157 -34.99 30.13 -5.08
N GLY A 158 -36.24 30.58 -5.07
CA GLY A 158 -36.95 31.03 -6.29
C GLY A 158 -36.94 30.00 -7.43
N GLY A 159 -37.23 28.72 -7.13
CA GLY A 159 -37.16 27.62 -8.09
C GLY A 159 -35.75 27.11 -8.46
N LYS A 160 -34.70 27.88 -8.16
CA LYS A 160 -33.30 27.55 -8.47
C LYS A 160 -32.67 26.73 -7.35
N THR A 161 -31.76 25.82 -7.69
CA THR A 161 -30.99 25.02 -6.72
C THR A 161 -29.65 25.70 -6.44
N LEU A 162 -29.41 26.15 -5.20
CA LEU A 162 -28.12 26.69 -4.79
C LEU A 162 -27.17 25.53 -4.44
N ILE A 163 -26.00 25.47 -5.05
CA ILE A 163 -24.95 24.49 -4.79
C ILE A 163 -23.78 25.21 -4.09
N ALA A 164 -23.40 24.70 -2.93
CA ALA A 164 -22.22 25.12 -2.20
C ALA A 164 -20.99 24.33 -2.69
N THR A 165 -19.83 24.99 -2.88
CA THR A 165 -18.56 24.33 -3.23
C THR A 165 -17.35 24.99 -2.56
N SER A 166 -16.33 24.19 -2.20
CA SER A 166 -15.02 24.68 -1.77
C SER A 166 -14.00 24.78 -2.92
N ARG A 167 -14.41 24.41 -4.14
CA ARG A 167 -13.61 24.44 -5.37
C ARG A 167 -14.27 25.30 -6.44
N PRO A 168 -14.42 26.62 -6.19
CA PRO A 168 -15.05 27.55 -7.13
C PRO A 168 -14.33 27.65 -8.48
N GLU A 169 -13.08 27.18 -8.56
CA GLU A 169 -12.34 27.02 -9.80
C GLU A 169 -12.86 25.92 -10.74
N LEU A 170 -13.55 24.90 -10.21
CA LEU A 170 -14.12 23.78 -10.96
C LEU A 170 -15.61 23.91 -11.26
N VAL A 171 -16.24 25.06 -10.96
CA VAL A 171 -17.69 25.27 -11.11
C VAL A 171 -18.19 25.06 -12.54
N ASP A 172 -17.39 25.43 -13.55
CA ASP A 172 -17.77 25.29 -14.94
C ASP A 172 -17.75 23.80 -15.39
N GLU A 173 -16.77 23.01 -14.93
CA GLU A 173 -16.76 21.54 -15.10
C GLU A 173 -17.90 20.87 -14.34
N LEU A 174 -18.13 21.27 -13.07
CA LEU A 174 -19.24 20.76 -12.27
C LEU A 174 -20.57 21.01 -12.96
N ARG A 175 -20.80 22.23 -13.48
CA ARG A 175 -22.00 22.62 -14.22
C ARG A 175 -22.24 21.72 -15.43
N ALA A 176 -21.20 21.42 -16.21
CA ALA A 176 -21.27 20.52 -17.36
C ALA A 176 -21.58 19.06 -16.98
N ALA A 177 -21.26 18.66 -15.73
CA ALA A 177 -21.53 17.33 -15.20
C ALA A 177 -22.83 17.22 -14.37
N LEU A 178 -23.61 18.30 -14.21
CA LEU A 178 -24.82 18.25 -13.39
C LEU A 178 -25.96 17.47 -14.08
N PRO A 179 -26.72 16.64 -13.34
CA PRO A 179 -27.95 16.05 -13.86
C PRO A 179 -29.01 17.14 -14.15
N GLU A 180 -29.69 17.04 -15.29
CA GLU A 180 -30.78 17.94 -15.70
C GLU A 180 -31.87 18.10 -14.62
N SER A 181 -32.11 17.03 -13.85
CA SER A 181 -33.08 16.98 -12.74
C SER A 181 -32.83 17.97 -11.59
N MET A 182 -31.66 18.63 -11.57
CA MET A 182 -31.36 19.72 -10.62
C MET A 182 -31.91 21.08 -11.06
N GLY A 183 -32.29 21.24 -12.34
CA GLY A 183 -32.80 22.47 -12.92
C GLY A 183 -31.76 23.59 -12.95
N VAL A 184 -32.23 24.85 -12.91
CA VAL A 184 -31.34 26.02 -12.89
C VAL A 184 -30.54 26.05 -11.58
N CYS A 185 -29.22 25.90 -11.69
CA CYS A 185 -28.31 25.90 -10.56
C CYS A 185 -27.56 27.22 -10.38
N LEU A 186 -27.53 27.71 -9.14
CA LEU A 186 -26.67 28.81 -8.69
C LEU A 186 -25.53 28.24 -7.85
N PHE A 187 -24.40 28.94 -7.78
CA PHE A 187 -23.22 28.49 -7.04
C PHE A 187 -22.82 29.50 -5.96
N ALA A 188 -22.40 28.99 -4.81
CA ALA A 188 -21.88 29.76 -3.70
C ALA A 188 -20.63 29.08 -3.11
N VAL A 189 -19.71 29.88 -2.57
CA VAL A 189 -18.48 29.37 -1.97
C VAL A 189 -18.74 28.95 -0.52
N ALA A 190 -18.33 27.74 -0.19
CA ALA A 190 -18.34 27.16 1.15
C ALA A 190 -16.91 26.88 1.63
N THR A 191 -16.69 26.90 2.95
CA THR A 191 -15.46 26.42 3.56
C THR A 191 -15.33 24.91 3.34
N ALA A 192 -14.09 24.42 3.23
CA ALA A 192 -13.86 23.00 2.98
C ALA A 192 -14.30 22.15 4.18
N SER A 193 -14.00 22.63 5.39
CA SER A 193 -14.40 21.95 6.64
C SER A 193 -15.92 21.86 6.81
N ALA A 194 -16.69 22.90 6.47
CA ALA A 194 -18.16 22.87 6.54
C ALA A 194 -18.79 21.90 5.53
N LEU A 195 -18.21 21.81 4.32
CA LEU A 195 -18.66 20.84 3.31
C LEU A 195 -18.27 19.40 3.66
N GLU A 196 -17.06 19.15 4.18
CA GLU A 196 -16.68 17.81 4.66
C GLU A 196 -17.61 17.34 5.78
N ALA A 197 -17.85 18.18 6.79
CA ALA A 197 -18.82 17.90 7.86
C ALA A 197 -20.21 17.57 7.31
N ARG A 198 -20.75 18.38 6.38
CA ARG A 198 -22.07 18.14 5.81
C ARG A 198 -22.11 16.90 4.90
N MET A 199 -21.01 16.54 4.24
CA MET A 199 -20.89 15.28 3.50
C MET A 199 -20.89 14.07 4.43
N HIS A 200 -20.20 14.15 5.57
CA HIS A 200 -20.24 13.11 6.61
C HIS A 200 -21.66 12.89 7.14
N GLU A 201 -22.41 13.96 7.41
CA GLU A 201 -23.83 13.85 7.83
C GLU A 201 -24.73 13.25 6.75
N VAL A 202 -24.71 13.80 5.53
CA VAL A 202 -25.69 13.45 4.48
C VAL A 202 -25.41 12.10 3.83
N HIS A 203 -24.13 11.78 3.61
CA HIS A 203 -23.67 10.62 2.84
C HIS A 203 -22.88 9.60 3.67
N GLY A 204 -22.59 9.87 4.95
CA GLY A 204 -21.74 9.02 5.79
C GLY A 204 -22.19 7.56 5.84
N ALA A 205 -23.48 7.28 6.00
CA ALA A 205 -24.00 5.91 5.99
C ALA A 205 -23.81 5.21 4.62
N THR A 206 -23.98 5.93 3.51
CA THR A 206 -23.73 5.40 2.16
C THR A 206 -22.25 5.11 1.93
N LEU A 207 -21.38 6.03 2.36
CA LEU A 207 -19.92 5.90 2.28
C LEU A 207 -19.39 4.77 3.18
N ALA A 208 -19.94 4.59 4.39
CA ALA A 208 -19.60 3.49 5.28
C ALA A 208 -19.97 2.14 4.66
N ARG A 209 -21.18 2.01 4.10
CA ARG A 209 -21.62 0.79 3.40
C ARG A 209 -20.83 0.53 2.11
N ALA A 210 -20.43 1.57 1.39
CA ALA A 210 -19.52 1.45 0.26
C ALA A 210 -18.12 0.98 0.70
N ALA A 211 -17.63 1.43 1.87
CA ALA A 211 -16.35 1.04 2.42
C ALA A 211 -16.29 -0.43 2.87
N GLU A 212 -17.41 -1.02 3.29
CA GLU A 212 -17.57 -2.47 3.53
C GLU A 212 -17.47 -3.28 2.23
N CYS A 213 -18.05 -2.76 1.14
CA CYS A 213 -18.28 -3.52 -0.09
C CYS A 213 -17.33 -3.19 -1.25
N ARG A 214 -16.34 -2.33 -1.04
CA ARG A 214 -15.49 -1.70 -2.09
C ARG A 214 -14.74 -2.70 -2.99
N VAL A 215 -14.30 -3.83 -2.43
CA VAL A 215 -13.65 -4.90 -3.20
C VAL A 215 -14.70 -5.82 -3.85
N PRO A 216 -14.58 -6.16 -5.16
CA PRO A 216 -15.49 -7.07 -5.86
C PRO A 216 -15.62 -8.43 -5.17
N GLN A 217 -16.86 -8.92 -5.04
CA GLN A 217 -17.19 -10.12 -4.25
C GLN A 217 -16.44 -11.40 -4.66
N ALA A 218 -16.06 -11.52 -5.93
CA ALA A 218 -15.30 -12.65 -6.48
C ALA A 218 -13.90 -12.80 -5.88
N ILE A 219 -13.29 -11.69 -5.46
CA ILE A 219 -11.90 -11.59 -4.96
C ILE A 219 -11.85 -10.99 -3.55
N SER A 220 -12.96 -11.07 -2.80
CA SER A 220 -13.08 -10.59 -1.41
C SER A 220 -13.44 -11.73 -0.45
N CYS A 221 -12.93 -11.64 0.77
CA CYS A 221 -13.32 -12.45 1.92
C CYS A 221 -14.79 -12.26 2.33
N ARG A 222 -15.51 -11.24 1.83
CA ARG A 222 -16.95 -11.03 2.09
C ARG A 222 -17.82 -12.23 1.69
N SER A 223 -17.41 -12.97 0.67
CA SER A 223 -18.07 -14.20 0.21
C SER A 223 -17.53 -15.48 0.88
N TRP A 224 -16.62 -15.37 1.84
CA TRP A 224 -16.18 -16.50 2.66
C TRP A 224 -17.32 -16.95 3.58
N GLN A 225 -18.07 -17.94 3.13
CA GLN A 225 -19.02 -18.67 3.96
C GLN A 225 -18.24 -19.51 4.97
N PRO A 226 -18.24 -19.16 6.28
CA PRO A 226 -17.35 -19.83 7.20
C PRO A 226 -17.78 -21.28 7.40
N ARG A 227 -19.08 -21.55 7.52
CA ARG A 227 -19.59 -22.92 7.76
C ARG A 227 -19.11 -23.93 6.72
N THR A 228 -19.11 -23.59 5.42
CA THR A 228 -18.70 -24.52 4.36
C THR A 228 -17.17 -24.63 4.25
N GLY A 229 -16.45 -23.51 4.29
CA GLY A 229 -14.97 -23.52 4.25
C GLY A 229 -14.34 -24.17 5.49
N SER A 230 -14.85 -23.84 6.68
CA SER A 230 -14.42 -24.43 7.96
C SER A 230 -14.80 -25.90 8.07
N ALA A 231 -15.97 -26.33 7.56
CA ALA A 231 -16.33 -27.75 7.52
C ALA A 231 -15.43 -28.53 6.55
N ALA A 232 -15.17 -28.03 5.34
CA ALA A 232 -14.26 -28.67 4.39
C ALA A 232 -12.84 -28.80 4.98
N LEU A 233 -12.33 -27.76 5.64
CA LEU A 233 -11.05 -27.81 6.35
C LEU A 233 -11.07 -28.80 7.52
N ALA A 234 -12.13 -28.82 8.33
CA ALA A 234 -12.26 -29.76 9.46
C ALA A 234 -12.34 -31.22 8.99
N ILE A 235 -13.09 -31.50 7.92
CA ILE A 235 -13.14 -32.83 7.28
C ILE A 235 -11.75 -33.22 6.78
N PHE A 236 -11.06 -32.35 6.04
CA PHE A 236 -9.70 -32.61 5.56
C PHE A 236 -8.73 -32.92 6.71
N MET A 237 -8.73 -32.11 7.79
CA MET A 237 -7.89 -32.32 8.96
C MET A 237 -8.22 -33.64 9.68
N LEU A 238 -9.51 -34.00 9.81
CA LEU A 238 -9.94 -35.25 10.42
C LEU A 238 -9.55 -36.47 9.55
N THR A 239 -9.75 -36.40 8.23
CA THR A 239 -9.32 -37.45 7.30
C THR A 239 -7.81 -37.63 7.33
N ALA A 240 -7.03 -36.54 7.36
CA ALA A 240 -5.57 -36.61 7.49
C ALA A 240 -5.13 -37.22 8.83
N LEU A 241 -5.81 -36.89 9.94
CA LEU A 241 -5.56 -37.49 11.25
C LEU A 241 -5.87 -38.99 11.27
N ILE A 242 -7.02 -39.41 10.73
CA ILE A 242 -7.41 -40.82 10.63
C ILE A 242 -6.43 -41.59 9.74
N ALA A 243 -6.05 -41.05 8.58
CA ALA A 243 -5.07 -41.68 7.70
C ALA A 243 -3.68 -41.80 8.37
N THR A 244 -3.28 -40.81 9.18
CA THR A 244 -2.03 -40.86 9.96
C THR A 244 -2.09 -41.90 11.07
N ALA A 245 -3.24 -42.10 11.71
CA ALA A 245 -3.43 -43.13 12.72
C ALA A 245 -3.46 -44.56 12.13
N LEU A 246 -4.04 -44.73 10.93
CA LEU A 246 -4.14 -46.03 10.26
C LEU A 246 -2.84 -46.42 9.54
N TRP A 247 -2.10 -45.47 8.97
CA TRP A 247 -0.86 -45.73 8.22
C TRP A 247 0.29 -44.80 8.66
N PRO A 248 0.74 -44.86 9.93
CA PRO A 248 1.69 -43.91 10.50
C PRO A 248 3.04 -43.87 9.77
N TYR A 249 3.52 -45.03 9.30
CA TYR A 249 4.78 -45.12 8.55
C TYR A 249 4.70 -44.43 7.18
N ASN A 250 3.65 -44.71 6.39
CA ASN A 250 3.42 -44.08 5.10
C ASN A 250 3.15 -42.57 5.25
N ALA A 251 2.40 -42.18 6.29
CA ALA A 251 2.15 -40.78 6.60
C ALA A 251 3.46 -40.03 6.92
N LEU A 252 4.38 -40.63 7.70
CA LEU A 252 5.70 -40.08 7.99
C LEU A 252 6.56 -39.93 6.73
N GLN A 253 6.58 -40.92 5.84
CA GLN A 253 7.27 -40.84 4.55
C GLN A 253 6.75 -39.70 3.68
N VAL A 254 5.43 -39.62 3.47
CA VAL A 254 4.79 -38.58 2.66
C VAL A 254 5.03 -37.20 3.27
N ALA A 255 4.89 -37.05 4.59
CA ALA A 255 5.15 -35.79 5.28
C ALA A 255 6.63 -35.37 5.18
N THR A 256 7.58 -36.31 5.28
CA THR A 256 9.01 -36.04 5.11
C THR A 256 9.33 -35.63 3.68
N ALA A 257 8.83 -36.36 2.67
CA ALA A 257 9.02 -36.02 1.25
C ALA A 257 8.46 -34.62 0.92
N ALA A 258 7.26 -34.31 1.42
CA ALA A 258 6.64 -33.00 1.29
C ALA A 258 7.46 -31.91 2.03
N ALA A 259 7.96 -32.19 3.23
CA ALA A 259 8.78 -31.25 4.00
C ALA A 259 10.09 -30.91 3.27
N LEU A 260 10.80 -31.91 2.76
CA LEU A 260 12.04 -31.74 1.98
C LEU A 260 11.79 -30.93 0.71
N LEU A 261 10.72 -31.24 -0.03
CA LEU A 261 10.34 -30.51 -1.25
C LEU A 261 9.97 -29.05 -0.95
N VAL A 262 9.11 -28.81 0.06
CA VAL A 262 8.68 -27.46 0.45
C VAL A 262 9.86 -26.64 0.97
N MET A 263 10.76 -27.23 1.75
CA MET A 263 11.98 -26.57 2.21
C MET A 263 12.91 -26.23 1.03
N ALA A 264 13.14 -27.17 0.10
CA ALA A 264 13.95 -26.94 -1.09
C ALA A 264 13.40 -25.80 -1.97
N LEU A 265 12.08 -25.77 -2.20
CA LEU A 265 11.43 -24.72 -2.99
C LEU A 265 11.50 -23.35 -2.28
N ASN A 266 11.21 -23.27 -0.98
CA ASN A 266 11.29 -22.02 -0.21
C ASN A 266 12.73 -21.50 -0.13
N LEU A 267 13.70 -22.37 0.13
CA LEU A 267 15.12 -21.99 0.19
C LEU A 267 15.62 -21.57 -1.21
N GLY A 268 15.25 -22.31 -2.26
CA GLY A 268 15.52 -21.96 -3.65
C GLY A 268 14.96 -20.58 -4.03
N LEU A 269 13.75 -20.23 -3.56
CA LEU A 269 13.18 -18.90 -3.73
C LEU A 269 13.97 -17.83 -2.98
N ARG A 270 14.38 -18.07 -1.72
CA ARG A 270 15.23 -17.12 -0.95
C ARG A 270 16.59 -16.91 -1.62
N VAL A 271 17.19 -17.96 -2.18
CA VAL A 271 18.44 -17.89 -2.95
C VAL A 271 18.23 -17.12 -4.25
N ALA A 272 17.18 -17.41 -5.03
CA ALA A 272 16.85 -16.68 -6.25
C ALA A 272 16.57 -15.19 -5.97
N ALA A 273 15.91 -14.87 -4.86
CA ALA A 273 15.67 -13.51 -4.39
C ALA A 273 16.99 -12.79 -4.05
N ALA A 274 17.91 -13.44 -3.33
CA ALA A 274 19.25 -12.91 -3.06
C ALA A 274 20.04 -12.68 -4.36
N ILE A 275 20.06 -13.66 -5.28
CA ILE A 275 20.74 -13.54 -6.58
C ILE A 275 20.17 -12.37 -7.39
N ALA A 276 18.85 -12.19 -7.45
CA ALA A 276 18.22 -11.04 -8.12
C ALA A 276 18.56 -9.70 -7.43
N LEU A 277 18.71 -9.69 -6.11
CA LEU A 277 19.12 -8.51 -5.35
C LEU A 277 20.58 -8.07 -5.64
N PHE A 278 21.45 -9.01 -6.01
CA PHE A 278 22.85 -8.70 -6.34
C PHE A 278 23.16 -8.56 -7.84
N ARG A 279 22.47 -9.31 -8.71
CA ARG A 279 22.68 -9.23 -10.18
C ARG A 279 22.04 -8.01 -10.82
N THR A 280 20.87 -7.58 -10.37
CA THR A 280 20.24 -6.37 -10.93
C THR A 280 20.93 -5.14 -10.33
N PRO A 281 21.47 -4.20 -11.14
CA PRO A 281 22.14 -3.02 -10.61
C PRO A 281 21.28 -2.25 -9.60
N LYS A 282 21.92 -1.58 -8.62
CA LYS A 282 21.25 -0.52 -7.83
C LYS A 282 20.97 0.67 -8.77
N GLY A 283 19.89 0.56 -9.55
CA GLY A 283 19.63 1.39 -10.72
C GLY A 283 18.15 1.73 -10.90
N PHE A 284 17.50 2.22 -9.85
CA PHE A 284 16.46 3.22 -10.09
C PHE A 284 17.19 4.50 -10.45
N ALA A 285 17.06 4.94 -11.72
CA ALA A 285 17.91 5.96 -12.31
C ALA A 285 17.98 7.22 -11.43
N SER A 286 19.19 7.58 -11.00
CA SER A 286 19.44 8.83 -10.30
C SER A 286 19.23 9.98 -11.27
N ILE A 287 18.19 10.78 -11.05
CA ILE A 287 18.02 12.05 -11.76
C ILE A 287 19.10 13.04 -11.29
N ARG A 288 19.49 13.96 -12.18
CA ARG A 288 20.45 15.02 -11.83
C ARG A 288 19.79 16.01 -10.85
N PRO A 289 20.43 16.38 -9.72
CA PRO A 289 19.81 17.26 -8.70
C PRO A 289 19.22 18.58 -9.23
N ALA A 290 19.79 19.14 -10.31
CA ALA A 290 19.26 20.34 -10.96
C ALA A 290 17.88 20.14 -11.62
N GLU A 291 17.62 18.98 -12.23
CA GLU A 291 16.28 18.63 -12.74
C GLU A 291 15.31 18.25 -11.62
N GLU A 292 15.85 17.82 -10.48
CA GLU A 292 15.07 17.42 -9.32
C GLU A 292 14.43 18.63 -8.62
N ALA A 293 15.21 19.71 -8.43
CA ALA A 293 14.79 20.99 -7.87
C ALA A 293 13.78 21.77 -8.74
N ALA A 294 13.74 21.50 -10.05
CA ALA A 294 12.88 22.23 -11.01
C ALA A 294 11.41 21.78 -11.02
N ARG A 295 11.05 20.67 -10.34
CA ARG A 295 9.70 20.06 -10.44
C ARG A 295 8.98 20.04 -9.09
N ARG A 296 7.71 20.45 -9.10
CA ARG A 296 6.88 20.63 -7.91
C ARG A 296 6.62 19.31 -7.18
N LEU A 297 6.73 19.32 -5.86
CA LEU A 297 6.42 18.18 -4.99
C LEU A 297 4.91 17.87 -4.97
N PRO A 298 4.50 16.59 -4.89
CA PRO A 298 3.08 16.18 -4.84
C PRO A 298 2.46 16.35 -3.44
N CYS A 299 1.14 16.49 -3.38
CA CYS A 299 0.41 16.31 -2.12
C CYS A 299 0.33 14.82 -1.75
N ILE A 300 0.61 14.49 -0.48
CA ILE A 300 0.59 13.15 0.10
C ILE A 300 -0.42 13.14 1.26
N SER A 301 -1.40 12.24 1.21
CA SER A 301 -2.24 11.94 2.37
C SER A 301 -1.70 10.73 3.11
N ILE A 302 -1.68 10.76 4.43
CA ILE A 302 -1.33 9.61 5.28
C ILE A 302 -2.58 9.20 6.06
N LEU A 303 -3.00 7.96 5.95
CA LEU A 303 -4.08 7.40 6.77
C LEU A 303 -3.45 6.77 8.02
N VAL A 304 -3.89 7.22 9.20
CA VAL A 304 -3.48 6.66 10.50
C VAL A 304 -4.74 6.19 11.24
N PRO A 305 -5.07 4.89 11.18
CA PRO A 305 -6.24 4.35 11.87
C PRO A 305 -5.95 4.15 13.37
N LEU A 306 -6.83 4.66 14.22
CA LEU A 306 -6.71 4.60 15.67
C LEU A 306 -7.89 3.80 16.26
N HIS A 307 -7.65 3.02 17.31
CA HIS A 307 -8.70 2.24 17.97
C HIS A 307 -8.47 2.05 19.48
N ARG A 308 -9.21 2.82 20.28
CA ARG A 308 -9.19 2.87 21.75
C ARG A 308 -7.82 3.26 22.31
N GLU A 309 -7.28 4.36 21.78
CA GLU A 309 -5.90 4.81 21.99
C GLU A 309 -5.86 6.29 22.43
N PRO A 310 -6.53 6.68 23.53
CA PRO A 310 -6.70 8.08 23.93
C PRO A 310 -5.39 8.79 24.31
N SER A 311 -4.34 8.05 24.68
CA SER A 311 -3.02 8.59 25.02
C SER A 311 -2.10 8.80 23.83
N ILE A 312 -2.48 8.38 22.61
CA ILE A 312 -1.55 8.33 21.46
C ILE A 312 -1.33 9.70 20.80
N ALA A 313 -2.25 10.64 20.99
CA ALA A 313 -2.33 11.90 20.25
C ALA A 313 -1.03 12.73 20.33
N GLY A 314 -0.50 12.97 21.53
CA GLY A 314 0.75 13.70 21.75
C GLY A 314 1.97 13.00 21.11
N PRO A 315 2.29 11.75 21.51
CA PRO A 315 3.40 10.98 20.94
C PRO A 315 3.34 10.81 19.41
N LEU A 316 2.15 10.65 18.84
CA LEU A 316 1.92 10.56 17.39
C LEU A 316 2.18 11.90 16.70
N THR A 317 1.68 12.99 17.28
CA THR A 317 1.91 14.35 16.77
C THR A 317 3.39 14.71 16.80
N GLU A 318 4.11 14.36 17.86
CA GLU A 318 5.56 14.56 17.96
C GLU A 318 6.32 13.75 16.89
N ARG A 319 6.08 12.43 16.80
CA ARG A 319 6.75 11.57 15.80
C ARG A 319 6.52 12.03 14.38
N LEU A 320 5.27 12.29 13.98
CA LEU A 320 4.95 12.75 12.63
C LEU A 320 5.34 14.22 12.37
N SER A 321 5.64 14.99 13.42
CA SER A 321 6.28 16.31 13.28
C SER A 321 7.76 16.21 12.91
N ARG A 322 8.42 15.06 13.04
CA ARG A 322 9.81 14.86 12.58
C ARG A 322 9.96 14.65 11.07
N LEU A 323 8.86 14.37 10.35
CA LEU A 323 8.86 14.17 8.90
C LEU A 323 9.30 15.45 8.17
N ASP A 324 10.39 15.36 7.41
CA ASP A 324 10.85 16.39 6.48
C ASP A 324 10.01 16.34 5.20
N TYR A 325 8.87 17.04 5.23
CA TYR A 325 8.04 17.27 4.05
C TYR A 325 7.31 18.61 4.18
N PRO A 326 7.09 19.36 3.08
CA PRO A 326 6.33 20.61 3.14
C PRO A 326 4.95 20.39 3.76
N ARG A 327 4.67 21.07 4.87
CA ARG A 327 3.38 20.96 5.60
C ARG A 327 2.20 21.43 4.76
N GLU A 328 2.48 22.23 3.73
CA GLU A 328 1.56 22.65 2.67
C GLU A 328 1.09 21.50 1.76
N LEU A 329 1.81 20.38 1.73
CA LEU A 329 1.55 19.22 0.89
C LEU A 329 1.22 17.93 1.68
N LEU A 330 1.31 17.96 3.01
CA LEU A 330 1.06 16.81 3.89
C LEU A 330 -0.38 16.80 4.43
N ASP A 331 -1.13 15.72 4.30
CA ASP A 331 -2.53 15.58 4.75
C ASP A 331 -2.69 14.33 5.63
N ILE A 332 -2.38 14.46 6.93
CA ILE A 332 -2.49 13.33 7.86
C ILE A 332 -3.94 13.22 8.36
N CYS A 333 -4.53 12.07 8.07
CA CYS A 333 -5.91 11.72 8.35
C CYS A 333 -5.91 10.72 9.52
N LEU A 334 -6.25 11.20 10.71
CA LEU A 334 -6.44 10.37 11.90
C LEU A 334 -7.84 9.74 11.82
N VAL A 335 -7.90 8.45 11.53
CA VAL A 335 -9.16 7.75 11.22
C VAL A 335 -9.65 7.04 12.47
N VAL A 336 -10.82 7.45 12.98
CA VAL A 336 -11.34 7.01 14.29
C VAL A 336 -12.79 6.57 14.13
N GLU A 337 -13.21 5.49 14.79
CA GLU A 337 -14.62 5.09 14.82
C GLU A 337 -15.47 6.15 15.57
N ALA A 338 -16.65 6.51 15.04
CA ALA A 338 -17.45 7.63 15.57
C ALA A 338 -18.03 7.40 16.98
N ASP A 339 -17.99 6.17 17.49
CA ASP A 339 -18.35 5.83 18.87
C ASP A 339 -17.17 5.72 19.83
N ASP A 340 -15.92 5.86 19.36
CA ASP A 340 -14.70 5.94 20.18
C ASP A 340 -14.53 7.35 20.76
N ARG A 341 -15.50 7.77 21.59
CA ARG A 341 -15.54 9.09 22.23
C ARG A 341 -14.28 9.39 23.03
N GLN A 342 -13.70 8.39 23.70
CA GLN A 342 -12.49 8.58 24.49
C GLN A 342 -11.29 9.02 23.63
N THR A 343 -11.13 8.45 22.43
CA THR A 343 -10.06 8.84 21.50
C THR A 343 -10.39 10.16 20.79
N LEU A 344 -11.65 10.40 20.42
CA LEU A 344 -12.09 11.66 19.80
C LEU A 344 -11.89 12.87 20.74
N ASP A 345 -12.40 12.79 21.97
CA ASP A 345 -12.26 13.83 22.99
C ASP A 345 -10.78 14.16 23.30
N ALA A 346 -9.91 13.14 23.29
CA ALA A 346 -8.48 13.32 23.49
C ALA A 346 -7.82 14.06 22.33
N LEU A 347 -8.19 13.71 21.08
CA LEU A 347 -7.68 14.38 19.88
C LEU A 347 -8.15 15.84 19.79
N GLU A 348 -9.40 16.14 20.14
CA GLU A 348 -9.94 17.50 20.20
C GLU A 348 -9.18 18.37 21.20
N ARG A 349 -8.79 17.82 22.36
CA ARG A 349 -7.99 18.52 23.38
C ARG A 349 -6.50 18.68 22.99
N SER A 350 -6.01 17.94 21.99
CA SER A 350 -4.57 17.84 21.69
C SER A 350 -4.01 18.95 20.78
N ASN A 351 -4.80 19.97 20.44
CA ASN A 351 -4.41 21.10 19.57
C ASN A 351 -3.65 20.66 18.29
N LEU A 352 -4.30 19.81 17.49
CA LEU A 352 -3.69 19.22 16.30
C LEU A 352 -3.27 20.29 15.26
N PRO A 353 -2.06 20.20 14.66
CA PRO A 353 -1.64 21.09 13.58
C PRO A 353 -2.58 21.04 12.36
N ARG A 354 -2.71 22.13 11.59
CA ARG A 354 -3.58 22.23 10.39
C ARG A 354 -3.35 21.18 9.28
N TRP A 355 -2.22 20.46 9.31
CA TRP A 355 -1.87 19.37 8.39
C TRP A 355 -2.22 17.97 8.93
N MET A 356 -2.77 17.91 10.16
CA MET A 356 -3.44 16.76 10.76
C MET A 356 -4.94 17.05 10.90
N ARG A 357 -5.79 16.06 10.67
CA ARG A 357 -7.25 16.17 10.89
C ARG A 357 -7.87 14.82 11.24
N VAL A 358 -8.95 14.86 12.02
CA VAL A 358 -9.72 13.67 12.40
C VAL A 358 -10.76 13.37 11.33
N ILE A 359 -10.90 12.10 10.96
CA ILE A 359 -11.98 11.57 10.11
C ILE A 359 -12.79 10.58 10.96
N PRO A 360 -13.96 10.99 11.49
CA PRO A 360 -14.85 10.08 12.18
C PRO A 360 -15.53 9.13 11.18
N VAL A 361 -15.39 7.83 11.41
CA VAL A 361 -15.99 6.77 10.59
C VAL A 361 -17.36 6.39 11.20
N PRO A 362 -18.48 6.54 10.47
CA PRO A 362 -19.79 6.10 10.94
C PRO A 362 -19.84 4.61 11.23
N ASP A 363 -20.76 4.19 12.10
CA ASP A 363 -20.96 2.78 12.42
C ASP A 363 -21.25 1.93 11.16
N GLY A 364 -20.83 0.67 11.22
CA GLY A 364 -20.91 -0.29 10.12
C GLY A 364 -20.20 -1.58 10.48
N ARG A 365 -20.31 -2.59 9.61
CA ARG A 365 -19.78 -3.94 9.86
C ARG A 365 -19.10 -4.51 8.61
N PRO A 366 -17.84 -4.99 8.72
CA PRO A 366 -17.08 -5.23 9.95
C PRO A 366 -16.33 -3.98 10.45
N ARG A 367 -16.15 -3.87 11.78
CA ARG A 367 -15.34 -2.80 12.40
C ARG A 367 -13.85 -3.16 12.31
N THR A 368 -13.22 -2.81 11.19
CA THR A 368 -11.85 -3.21 10.84
C THR A 368 -11.05 -2.05 10.25
N LYS A 369 -9.72 -2.07 10.45
CA LYS A 369 -8.74 -1.16 9.83
C LYS A 369 -9.01 -0.92 8.33
N PRO A 370 -9.17 -1.95 7.47
CA PRO A 370 -9.51 -1.76 6.05
C PRO A 370 -10.84 -1.02 5.78
N ARG A 371 -11.91 -1.23 6.56
CA ARG A 371 -13.17 -0.48 6.39
C ARG A 371 -12.95 1.01 6.69
N ALA A 372 -12.28 1.31 7.81
CA ALA A 372 -11.97 2.67 8.21
C ALA A 372 -11.12 3.40 7.15
N MET A 373 -10.07 2.76 6.64
CA MET A 373 -9.23 3.31 5.56
C MET A 373 -10.01 3.49 4.24
N ASN A 374 -10.88 2.56 3.85
CA ASN A 374 -11.76 2.70 2.68
C ASN A 374 -12.73 3.88 2.78
N TYR A 375 -13.18 4.22 3.98
CA TYR A 375 -14.02 5.41 4.24
C TYR A 375 -13.19 6.69 4.13
N ALA A 376 -12.05 6.74 4.82
CA ALA A 376 -11.14 7.88 4.83
C ALA A 376 -10.55 8.21 3.44
N LEU A 377 -10.32 7.20 2.58
CA LEU A 377 -9.80 7.37 1.22
C LEU A 377 -10.65 8.33 0.37
N ASN A 378 -11.96 8.42 0.60
CA ASN A 378 -12.84 9.34 -0.13
C ASN A 378 -12.54 10.82 0.19
N PHE A 379 -12.03 11.09 1.39
CA PHE A 379 -11.72 12.42 1.91
C PHE A 379 -10.21 12.75 1.86
N ALA A 380 -9.35 11.80 1.54
CA ALA A 380 -7.92 12.04 1.31
C ALA A 380 -7.74 13.15 0.24
N ARG A 381 -6.72 13.99 0.39
CA ARG A 381 -6.43 15.13 -0.53
C ARG A 381 -5.23 14.86 -1.46
N GLY A 382 -4.36 13.93 -1.08
CA GLY A 382 -3.12 13.61 -1.78
C GLY A 382 -3.32 12.89 -3.12
N SER A 383 -2.32 13.04 -3.98
CA SER A 383 -2.12 12.24 -5.19
C SER A 383 -1.41 10.90 -4.90
N ILE A 384 -0.71 10.86 -3.77
CA ILE A 384 -0.14 9.67 -3.13
C ILE A 384 -0.91 9.47 -1.81
N VAL A 385 -1.25 8.21 -1.50
CA VAL A 385 -1.90 7.81 -0.24
C VAL A 385 -0.95 6.86 0.49
N GLY A 386 -0.53 7.23 1.70
CA GLY A 386 0.28 6.43 2.61
C GLY A 386 -0.56 5.83 3.75
N ILE A 387 -0.01 4.81 4.42
CA ILE A 387 -0.54 4.23 5.66
C ILE A 387 0.57 4.23 6.71
N TYR A 388 0.26 4.69 7.92
CA TYR A 388 1.03 4.40 9.14
C TYR A 388 0.12 3.78 10.20
N ASP A 389 0.67 2.93 11.05
CA ASP A 389 0.05 2.51 12.31
C ASP A 389 0.42 3.52 13.43
N ALA A 390 -0.30 3.46 14.55
CA ALA A 390 -0.28 4.52 15.56
C ALA A 390 1.05 4.60 16.34
N GLU A 391 1.79 3.50 16.39
CA GLU A 391 3.11 3.31 17.02
C GLU A 391 4.29 3.64 16.11
N ASP A 392 4.09 3.81 14.80
CA ASP A 392 5.17 3.94 13.82
C ASP A 392 6.09 5.15 14.05
N ALA A 393 7.40 4.92 13.97
CA ALA A 393 8.41 5.96 13.88
C ALA A 393 9.08 5.94 12.48
N PRO A 394 8.49 6.62 11.47
CA PRO A 394 9.03 6.68 10.12
C PRO A 394 10.27 7.58 10.03
N ALA A 395 11.25 7.18 9.22
CA ALA A 395 12.45 8.00 8.98
C ALA A 395 12.08 9.43 8.50
N PRO A 396 12.79 10.48 8.96
CA PRO A 396 12.45 11.87 8.64
C PRO A 396 12.28 12.16 7.14
N ASP A 397 13.17 11.67 6.29
CA ASP A 397 13.18 11.91 4.84
C ASP A 397 12.15 11.08 4.06
N GLN A 398 11.44 10.15 4.71
CA GLN A 398 10.70 9.08 4.06
C GLN A 398 9.72 9.57 2.98
N LEU A 399 9.02 10.68 3.23
CA LEU A 399 8.06 11.25 2.28
C LEU A 399 8.72 11.91 1.06
N LEU A 400 9.92 12.49 1.20
CA LEU A 400 10.72 12.96 0.07
C LEU A 400 11.19 11.78 -0.78
N THR A 401 11.73 10.74 -0.14
CA THR A 401 12.15 9.50 -0.82
C THR A 401 10.98 8.86 -1.60
N VAL A 402 9.78 8.81 -1.03
CA VAL A 402 8.54 8.35 -1.70
C VAL A 402 8.15 9.26 -2.88
N ALA A 403 8.15 10.58 -2.68
CA ALA A 403 7.77 11.55 -3.71
C ALA A 403 8.73 11.49 -4.92
N THR A 404 10.04 11.49 -4.67
CA THR A 404 11.08 11.35 -5.70
C THR A 404 10.98 10.01 -6.41
N ARG A 405 10.75 8.89 -5.69
CA ARG A 405 10.61 7.60 -6.38
C ARG A 405 9.35 7.55 -7.23
N PHE A 406 8.18 7.99 -6.76
CA PHE A 406 6.96 7.98 -7.60
C PHE A 406 7.02 8.93 -8.81
N ARG A 407 7.84 9.99 -8.78
CA ARG A 407 8.14 10.83 -9.95
C ARG A 407 8.94 10.11 -11.04
N THR A 408 9.80 9.15 -10.66
CA THR A 408 10.74 8.46 -11.56
C THR A 408 10.34 7.02 -11.88
N ALA A 409 9.45 6.44 -11.09
CA ALA A 409 8.94 5.10 -11.30
C ALA A 409 7.97 5.06 -12.50
N PRO A 410 7.99 3.99 -13.32
CA PRO A 410 7.02 3.78 -14.38
C PRO A 410 5.56 3.90 -13.92
N ALA A 411 4.66 4.22 -14.83
CA ALA A 411 3.24 4.42 -14.51
C ALA A 411 2.54 3.18 -13.92
N ASN A 412 3.03 1.97 -14.22
CA ASN A 412 2.53 0.72 -13.64
C ASN A 412 3.12 0.39 -12.26
N VAL A 413 4.08 1.17 -11.73
CA VAL A 413 4.46 1.10 -10.31
C VAL A 413 3.38 1.82 -9.52
N ALA A 414 2.53 1.02 -8.88
CA ALA A 414 1.37 1.48 -8.12
C ALA A 414 1.68 1.71 -6.65
N CYS A 415 2.59 0.91 -6.10
CA CYS A 415 2.91 0.85 -4.68
C CYS A 415 4.42 0.94 -4.44
N LEU A 416 4.82 1.71 -3.43
CA LEU A 416 6.14 1.68 -2.82
C LEU A 416 6.00 1.21 -1.38
N GLN A 417 6.75 0.16 -1.02
CA GLN A 417 6.83 -0.39 0.33
C GLN A 417 8.19 0.00 0.92
N GLY A 418 8.20 0.72 2.03
CA GLY A 418 9.41 0.91 2.83
C GLY A 418 9.74 -0.31 3.67
N ARG A 419 10.86 -0.26 4.39
CA ARG A 419 11.31 -1.34 5.27
C ARG A 419 10.75 -1.15 6.66
N LEU A 420 10.47 -2.25 7.34
CA LEU A 420 10.22 -2.27 8.77
C LEU A 420 11.47 -2.76 9.50
N ASP A 421 11.73 -2.16 10.66
CA ASP A 421 12.82 -2.50 11.57
C ASP A 421 12.42 -2.14 13.01
N TYR A 422 13.23 -2.49 13.99
CA TYR A 422 12.82 -2.46 15.40
C TYR A 422 13.73 -1.60 16.27
N TYR A 423 13.15 -0.81 17.17
CA TYR A 423 13.90 0.03 18.11
C TYR A 423 14.28 -0.67 19.43
N ASN A 424 13.70 -1.84 19.73
CA ASN A 424 13.97 -2.62 20.94
C ASN A 424 14.69 -3.98 20.70
N PRO A 425 15.59 -4.15 19.70
CA PRO A 425 16.13 -5.46 19.33
C PRO A 425 16.90 -6.11 20.50
N MET A 426 17.50 -5.30 21.37
CA MET A 426 18.30 -5.76 22.52
C MET A 426 17.49 -6.18 23.76
N ARG A 427 16.16 -6.07 23.75
CA ARG A 427 15.29 -6.32 24.92
C ARG A 427 15.45 -7.71 25.53
N ASN A 428 15.44 -8.77 24.71
CA ASN A 428 15.70 -10.15 25.11
C ASN A 428 16.09 -11.02 23.90
N TRP A 429 16.16 -12.35 24.05
CA TRP A 429 16.46 -13.26 22.93
C TRP A 429 15.37 -13.25 21.84
N MET A 430 14.10 -13.16 22.23
CA MET A 430 12.96 -13.13 21.30
C MET A 430 13.01 -11.92 20.39
N SER A 431 13.22 -10.71 20.95
CA SER A 431 13.31 -9.48 20.16
C SER A 431 14.44 -9.55 19.12
N ARG A 432 15.60 -10.14 19.49
CA ARG A 432 16.72 -10.34 18.55
C ARG A 432 16.35 -11.25 17.39
N CYS A 433 15.72 -12.40 17.66
CA CYS A 433 15.27 -13.33 16.62
C CYS A 433 14.24 -12.67 15.69
N PHE A 434 13.30 -11.92 16.26
CA PHE A 434 12.29 -11.15 15.51
C PHE A 434 12.94 -10.13 14.57
N THR A 435 13.90 -9.34 15.06
CA THR A 435 14.63 -8.35 14.22
C THR A 435 15.45 -9.02 13.13
N ILE A 436 16.08 -10.18 13.39
CA ILE A 436 16.82 -10.94 12.36
C ILE A 436 15.87 -11.43 11.26
N GLU A 437 14.70 -11.95 11.62
CA GLU A 437 13.68 -12.39 10.67
C GLU A 437 13.20 -11.24 9.77
N TYR A 438 12.92 -10.07 10.36
CA TYR A 438 12.52 -8.88 9.61
C TYR A 438 13.65 -8.30 8.74
N ALA A 439 14.89 -8.34 9.22
CA ALA A 439 16.06 -7.97 8.41
C ALA A 439 16.18 -8.88 7.19
N ASN A 440 15.97 -10.20 7.33
CA ASN A 440 15.87 -11.12 6.19
C ASN A 440 14.73 -10.71 5.24
N TRP A 441 13.53 -10.49 5.77
CA TRP A 441 12.33 -10.24 4.98
C TRP A 441 12.43 -8.93 4.19
N PHE A 442 12.66 -7.80 4.84
CA PHE A 442 12.63 -6.47 4.22
C PHE A 442 13.92 -6.08 3.49
N ARG A 443 15.08 -6.69 3.80
CA ARG A 443 16.38 -6.32 3.18
C ARG A 443 16.93 -7.34 2.19
N LEU A 444 16.37 -8.56 2.15
CA LEU A 444 16.77 -9.62 1.21
C LEU A 444 15.58 -10.18 0.43
N VAL A 445 14.58 -10.74 1.13
CA VAL A 445 13.53 -11.56 0.50
C VAL A 445 12.54 -10.72 -0.32
N LEU A 446 11.84 -9.74 0.29
CA LEU A 446 10.91 -8.87 -0.44
C LEU A 446 11.57 -8.08 -1.59
N PRO A 447 12.75 -7.43 -1.42
CA PRO A 447 13.44 -6.78 -2.53
C PRO A 447 13.78 -7.72 -3.68
N GLY A 448 14.18 -8.96 -3.37
CA GLY A 448 14.47 -9.99 -4.36
C GLY A 448 13.22 -10.49 -5.08
N ILE A 449 12.12 -10.76 -4.36
CA ILE A 449 10.80 -11.12 -4.91
C ILE A 449 10.30 -10.03 -5.89
N ALA A 450 10.38 -8.76 -5.49
CA ALA A 450 10.00 -7.63 -6.33
C ALA A 450 10.84 -7.53 -7.62
N ARG A 451 12.15 -7.80 -7.53
CA ARG A 451 13.06 -7.85 -8.70
C ARG A 451 12.86 -9.08 -9.58
N LEU A 452 12.44 -10.20 -8.99
CA LEU A 452 11.94 -11.37 -9.71
C LEU A 452 10.57 -11.13 -10.36
N GLY A 453 9.95 -9.96 -10.18
CA GLY A 453 8.65 -9.60 -10.78
C GLY A 453 7.49 -10.46 -10.29
N LEU A 454 7.65 -11.11 -9.14
CA LEU A 454 6.66 -11.95 -8.48
C LEU A 454 5.59 -11.11 -7.75
N VAL A 455 4.57 -11.77 -7.23
CA VAL A 455 3.62 -11.12 -6.31
C VAL A 455 4.34 -10.73 -5.03
N VAL A 456 4.20 -9.47 -4.62
CA VAL A 456 4.78 -8.93 -3.39
C VAL A 456 3.66 -8.87 -2.33
N PRO A 457 3.65 -9.74 -1.31
CA PRO A 457 2.80 -9.52 -0.15
C PRO A 457 3.26 -8.24 0.55
N LEU A 458 2.33 -7.31 0.78
CA LEU A 458 2.62 -6.03 1.44
C LEU A 458 2.75 -6.24 2.96
N GLY A 459 3.39 -5.28 3.65
CA GLY A 459 3.78 -5.40 5.06
C GLY A 459 2.99 -4.53 6.04
N GLY A 460 1.69 -4.33 5.85
CA GLY A 460 0.77 -3.67 6.80
C GLY A 460 0.89 -2.15 6.94
N THR A 461 2.12 -1.63 6.99
CA THR A 461 2.45 -0.22 7.14
C THR A 461 3.64 0.20 6.27
N THR A 462 3.96 1.50 6.24
CA THR A 462 4.99 2.11 5.40
C THR A 462 4.73 1.85 3.91
N LEU A 463 3.45 1.96 3.57
CA LEU A 463 2.89 1.61 2.28
C LEU A 463 2.34 2.85 1.60
N PHE A 464 2.89 3.19 0.43
CA PHE A 464 2.52 4.37 -0.33
C PHE A 464 1.99 3.96 -1.69
N PHE A 465 0.81 4.46 -2.06
CA PHE A 465 0.13 4.15 -3.30
C PHE A 465 -0.07 5.39 -4.15
N ARG A 466 0.04 5.27 -5.48
CA ARG A 466 -0.60 6.24 -6.38
C ARG A 466 -2.10 6.16 -6.14
N ARG A 467 -2.76 7.28 -5.83
CA ARG A 467 -4.19 7.32 -5.49
C ARG A 467 -5.07 6.58 -6.51
N ARG A 468 -4.86 6.87 -7.80
CA ARG A 468 -5.58 6.21 -8.91
C ARG A 468 -5.46 4.68 -8.85
N ALA A 469 -4.31 4.13 -8.45
CA ALA A 469 -4.11 2.69 -8.41
C ALA A 469 -4.84 2.03 -7.24
N ILE A 470 -4.78 2.60 -6.03
CA ILE A 470 -5.53 2.09 -4.86
C ILE A 470 -7.05 2.22 -5.07
N GLU A 471 -7.50 3.28 -5.75
CA GLU A 471 -8.91 3.42 -6.16
C GLU A 471 -9.32 2.38 -7.21
N THR A 472 -8.46 2.12 -8.22
CA THR A 472 -8.73 1.14 -9.30
C THR A 472 -8.85 -0.29 -8.77
N VAL A 473 -8.04 -0.70 -7.79
CA VAL A 473 -8.12 -2.06 -7.19
C VAL A 473 -9.26 -2.23 -6.18
N GLY A 474 -10.06 -1.18 -5.95
CA GLY A 474 -11.18 -1.21 -4.99
C GLY A 474 -10.78 -0.99 -3.53
N GLY A 475 -9.63 -0.36 -3.25
CA GLY A 475 -9.15 -0.11 -1.88
C GLY A 475 -8.67 -1.37 -1.17
N TRP A 476 -8.96 -1.46 0.12
CA TRP A 476 -8.63 -2.61 0.99
C TRP A 476 -9.85 -3.53 1.14
N ASP A 477 -9.67 -4.85 1.29
CA ASP A 477 -10.81 -5.73 1.58
C ASP A 477 -11.22 -5.64 3.05
N ALA A 478 -12.36 -5.00 3.33
CA ALA A 478 -12.88 -4.79 4.68
C ALA A 478 -13.03 -6.09 5.49
N HIS A 479 -13.18 -7.23 4.81
CA HIS A 479 -13.42 -8.55 5.39
C HIS A 479 -12.16 -9.42 5.51
N ASN A 480 -10.99 -8.96 5.07
CA ASN A 480 -9.74 -9.70 5.22
C ASN A 480 -9.00 -9.27 6.49
N VAL A 481 -8.30 -10.22 7.13
CA VAL A 481 -7.48 -10.00 8.33
C VAL A 481 -6.02 -9.67 8.04
N THR A 482 -5.61 -9.82 6.76
CA THR A 482 -4.37 -9.29 6.18
C THR A 482 -4.73 -8.60 4.86
N GLU A 483 -5.34 -7.41 4.98
CA GLU A 483 -5.79 -6.60 3.83
C GLU A 483 -4.65 -6.14 2.93
N ASP A 484 -3.45 -6.10 3.49
CA ASP A 484 -2.18 -5.71 2.89
C ASP A 484 -1.65 -6.79 1.93
N ALA A 485 -1.57 -8.05 2.38
CA ALA A 485 -1.13 -9.18 1.58
C ALA A 485 -2.10 -9.41 0.40
N ASP A 486 -3.42 -9.32 0.64
CA ASP A 486 -4.46 -9.34 -0.39
C ASP A 486 -4.33 -8.19 -1.39
N LEU A 487 -4.12 -6.95 -0.91
CA LEU A 487 -3.90 -5.80 -1.78
C LEU A 487 -2.68 -5.99 -2.69
N GLY A 488 -1.60 -6.60 -2.19
CA GLY A 488 -0.44 -6.99 -2.99
C GLY A 488 -0.77 -7.97 -4.12
N VAL A 489 -1.63 -8.96 -3.85
CA VAL A 489 -2.11 -9.91 -4.89
C VAL A 489 -3.03 -9.21 -5.89
N ARG A 490 -3.98 -8.38 -5.43
CA ARG A 490 -4.92 -7.66 -6.31
C ARG A 490 -4.20 -6.66 -7.23
N LEU A 491 -3.19 -5.95 -6.73
CA LEU A 491 -2.31 -5.11 -7.55
C LEU A 491 -1.61 -5.92 -8.65
N ALA A 492 -1.02 -7.06 -8.29
CA ALA A 492 -0.31 -7.92 -9.24
C ALA A 492 -1.24 -8.54 -10.31
N ARG A 493 -2.48 -8.88 -9.94
CA ARG A 493 -3.54 -9.38 -10.86
C ARG A 493 -4.01 -8.30 -11.84
N MET A 494 -3.99 -7.03 -11.45
CA MET A 494 -4.25 -5.90 -12.37
C MET A 494 -2.99 -5.43 -13.14
N GLY A 495 -1.91 -6.21 -13.14
CA GLY A 495 -0.68 -5.91 -13.88
C GLY A 495 0.21 -4.84 -13.25
N PHE A 496 -0.17 -4.28 -12.10
CA PHE A 496 0.65 -3.31 -11.38
C PHE A 496 1.88 -3.95 -10.75
N ARG A 497 2.85 -3.09 -10.40
CA ARG A 497 4.09 -3.44 -9.70
C ARG A 497 4.18 -2.74 -8.35
N THR A 498 4.76 -3.44 -7.39
CA THR A 498 5.24 -2.90 -6.12
C THR A 498 6.77 -2.88 -6.14
N GLU A 499 7.37 -1.82 -5.61
CA GLU A 499 8.82 -1.74 -5.40
C GLU A 499 9.14 -1.58 -3.92
N ILE A 500 10.25 -2.18 -3.46
CA ILE A 500 10.77 -1.98 -2.11
C ILE A 500 11.80 -0.85 -2.14
N ILE A 501 11.57 0.20 -1.37
CA ILE A 501 12.40 1.41 -1.32
C ILE A 501 13.32 1.46 -0.08
N ASP A 502 14.38 2.28 -0.15
CA ASP A 502 15.44 2.34 0.87
C ASP A 502 15.15 3.40 1.96
N THR A 503 13.97 3.29 2.58
CA THR A 503 13.56 4.08 3.74
C THR A 503 12.94 3.14 4.77
N THR A 504 13.06 3.46 6.05
CA THR A 504 12.73 2.56 7.17
C THR A 504 11.74 3.22 8.11
N THR A 505 10.86 2.42 8.69
CA THR A 505 10.00 2.78 9.82
C THR A 505 10.33 1.85 10.98
N LEU A 506 10.44 2.43 12.18
CA LEU A 506 10.76 1.72 13.40
C LEU A 506 9.49 1.38 14.19
N GLU A 507 9.41 0.13 14.62
CA GLU A 507 8.31 -0.46 15.40
C GLU A 507 8.81 -1.05 16.74
N GLU A 508 7.90 -1.54 17.59
CA GLU A 508 8.21 -2.37 18.76
C GLU A 508 8.23 -3.88 18.40
N ALA A 509 9.37 -4.56 18.60
CA ALA A 509 9.45 -6.01 18.40
C ALA A 509 8.74 -6.73 19.54
N ASN A 510 8.02 -7.80 19.19
CA ASN A 510 7.31 -8.61 20.16
C ASN A 510 8.28 -9.44 21.02
N ALA A 511 8.33 -9.15 22.32
CA ALA A 511 9.30 -9.72 23.24
C ALA A 511 8.75 -10.90 24.08
N SER A 512 7.50 -11.35 23.85
CA SER A 512 6.84 -12.42 24.63
C SER A 512 6.34 -13.57 23.74
N PRO A 513 6.62 -14.85 24.06
CA PRO A 513 6.17 -15.99 23.25
C PRO A 513 4.66 -16.05 23.02
N ILE A 514 3.85 -15.74 24.05
CA ILE A 514 2.39 -15.79 23.93
C ILE A 514 1.90 -14.68 22.99
N ALA A 515 2.37 -13.44 23.18
CA ALA A 515 1.99 -12.33 22.32
C ALA A 515 2.50 -12.55 20.88
N TRP A 516 3.66 -13.18 20.69
CA TRP A 516 4.21 -13.56 19.40
C TRP A 516 3.28 -14.54 18.68
N VAL A 517 2.89 -15.63 19.34
CA VAL A 517 1.99 -16.66 18.74
C VAL A 517 0.63 -16.05 18.41
N LYS A 518 0.10 -15.15 19.25
CA LYS A 518 -1.11 -14.38 18.95
C LYS A 518 -0.96 -13.54 17.67
N GLN A 519 0.08 -12.71 17.58
CA GLN A 519 0.34 -11.85 16.42
C GLN A 519 0.53 -12.66 15.14
N ARG A 520 1.41 -13.67 15.15
CA ARG A 520 1.71 -14.49 13.97
C ARG A 520 0.56 -15.39 13.55
N SER A 521 -0.27 -15.88 14.47
CA SER A 521 -1.48 -16.64 14.12
C SER A 521 -2.47 -15.79 13.29
N ARG A 522 -2.59 -14.48 13.55
CA ARG A 522 -3.39 -13.56 12.72
C ARG A 522 -2.86 -13.47 11.29
N TRP A 523 -1.53 -13.34 11.12
CA TRP A 523 -0.91 -13.24 9.79
C TRP A 523 -1.04 -14.55 9.00
N MET A 524 -0.78 -15.70 9.64
CA MET A 524 -0.92 -17.01 9.02
C MET A 524 -2.38 -17.28 8.59
N LYS A 525 -3.35 -16.92 9.44
CA LYS A 525 -4.79 -16.97 9.12
C LYS A 525 -5.13 -16.12 7.89
N GLY A 526 -4.61 -14.90 7.82
CA GLY A 526 -4.81 -14.02 6.67
C GLY A 526 -4.15 -14.53 5.38
N TYR A 527 -2.96 -15.13 5.47
CA TYR A 527 -2.29 -15.77 4.34
C TYR A 527 -3.11 -16.95 3.79
N ILE A 528 -3.65 -17.80 4.68
CA ILE A 528 -4.54 -18.92 4.29
C ILE A 528 -5.82 -18.39 3.60
N LEU A 529 -6.48 -17.39 4.18
CA LEU A 529 -7.71 -16.80 3.62
C LEU A 529 -7.45 -16.11 2.27
N THR A 530 -6.38 -15.32 2.17
CA THR A 530 -5.97 -14.64 0.92
C THR A 530 -5.62 -15.66 -0.17
N TRP A 531 -4.88 -16.72 0.17
CA TRP A 531 -4.60 -17.81 -0.75
C TRP A 531 -5.89 -18.48 -1.23
N ALA A 532 -6.78 -18.84 -0.30
CA ALA A 532 -7.99 -19.57 -0.59
C ALA A 532 -8.96 -18.74 -1.47
N VAL A 533 -9.17 -17.46 -1.15
CA VAL A 533 -10.04 -16.54 -1.92
C VAL A 533 -9.55 -16.39 -3.35
N HIS A 534 -8.27 -16.10 -3.58
CA HIS A 534 -7.77 -15.92 -4.94
C HIS A 534 -7.65 -17.23 -5.72
N SER A 535 -7.45 -18.37 -5.04
CA SER A 535 -7.34 -19.69 -5.68
C SER A 535 -8.68 -20.34 -6.03
N ARG A 536 -9.83 -19.74 -5.65
CA ARG A 536 -11.19 -20.22 -6.02
C ARG A 536 -11.39 -20.45 -7.52
N ARG A 537 -10.73 -19.64 -8.36
CA ARG A 537 -10.75 -19.75 -9.83
C ARG A 537 -9.32 -19.78 -10.34
N PRO A 538 -8.64 -20.94 -10.29
CA PRO A 538 -7.20 -21.01 -10.55
C PRO A 538 -6.85 -20.67 -12.00
N ARG A 539 -7.75 -20.94 -12.96
CA ARG A 539 -7.59 -20.54 -14.36
C ARG A 539 -7.58 -19.02 -14.55
N GLU A 540 -8.49 -18.30 -13.91
CA GLU A 540 -8.52 -16.82 -13.93
C GLU A 540 -7.28 -16.26 -13.22
N LEU A 541 -6.93 -16.79 -12.05
CA LEU A 541 -5.73 -16.39 -11.32
C LEU A 541 -4.44 -16.57 -12.15
N TRP A 542 -4.32 -17.68 -12.88
CA TRP A 542 -3.20 -17.93 -13.78
C TRP A 542 -3.19 -17.00 -15.00
N GLN A 543 -4.36 -16.64 -15.54
CA GLN A 543 -4.48 -15.65 -16.61
C GLN A 543 -4.10 -14.23 -16.17
N ASP A 544 -4.55 -13.82 -14.97
CA ASP A 544 -4.25 -12.49 -14.39
C ASP A 544 -2.77 -12.33 -14.03
N LEU A 545 -2.15 -13.38 -13.48
CA LEU A 545 -0.76 -13.34 -12.98
C LEU A 545 0.27 -13.78 -14.03
N GLY A 546 -0.08 -14.71 -14.91
CA GLY A 546 0.88 -15.49 -15.71
C GLY A 546 1.69 -16.48 -14.87
N THR A 547 2.24 -17.51 -15.52
CA THR A 547 2.88 -18.68 -14.87
C THR A 547 3.88 -18.32 -13.77
N ARG A 548 4.79 -17.37 -14.02
CA ARG A 548 5.85 -17.00 -13.07
C ARG A 548 5.29 -16.44 -11.75
N ARG A 549 4.35 -15.50 -11.83
CA ARG A 549 3.72 -14.90 -10.65
C ARG A 549 2.75 -15.87 -9.97
N PHE A 550 2.06 -16.71 -10.74
CA PHE A 550 1.16 -17.75 -10.24
C PHE A 550 1.90 -18.77 -9.36
N LEU A 551 3.03 -19.32 -9.85
CA LEU A 551 3.88 -20.21 -9.07
C LEU A 551 4.48 -19.50 -7.84
N GLY A 552 4.96 -18.26 -8.01
CA GLY A 552 5.47 -17.46 -6.89
C GLY A 552 4.42 -17.16 -5.82
N PHE A 553 3.16 -16.91 -6.21
CA PHE A 553 2.03 -16.72 -5.30
C PHE A 553 1.76 -17.98 -4.47
N HIS A 554 1.68 -19.16 -5.10
CA HIS A 554 1.49 -20.40 -4.35
C HIS A 554 2.66 -20.72 -3.43
N LEU A 555 3.90 -20.50 -3.86
CA LEU A 555 5.08 -20.73 -3.03
C LEU A 555 5.16 -19.75 -1.85
N LEU A 556 4.82 -18.48 -2.03
CA LEU A 556 4.85 -17.48 -0.95
C LEU A 556 3.73 -17.64 0.07
N PHE A 557 2.49 -17.91 -0.38
CA PHE A 557 1.35 -18.01 0.52
C PHE A 557 1.17 -19.42 1.07
N MET A 558 1.00 -20.44 0.20
CA MET A 558 0.81 -21.82 0.65
C MET A 558 2.13 -22.46 1.08
N GLY A 559 3.23 -22.21 0.35
CA GLY A 559 4.54 -22.77 0.71
C GLY A 559 5.07 -22.31 2.07
N ALA A 560 4.73 -21.11 2.53
CA ALA A 560 5.05 -20.65 3.89
C ALA A 560 4.25 -21.40 4.98
N ILE A 561 2.95 -21.60 4.76
CA ILE A 561 2.06 -22.35 5.67
C ILE A 561 2.49 -23.82 5.76
N LEU A 562 2.74 -24.46 4.61
CA LEU A 562 3.22 -25.84 4.54
C LEU A 562 4.60 -25.97 5.20
N ASN A 563 5.51 -25.01 5.02
CA ASN A 563 6.82 -25.05 5.68
C ASN A 563 6.64 -25.07 7.20
N ALA A 564 5.88 -24.14 7.77
CA ALA A 564 5.63 -24.07 9.21
C ALA A 564 4.92 -25.31 9.79
N LEU A 565 4.10 -26.02 8.99
CA LEU A 565 3.45 -27.27 9.40
C LEU A 565 4.35 -28.52 9.28
N LEU A 566 5.21 -28.56 8.27
CA LEU A 566 5.98 -29.76 7.91
C LEU A 566 7.40 -29.78 8.48
N THR A 567 8.01 -28.62 8.79
CA THR A 567 9.36 -28.57 9.39
C THR A 567 9.51 -29.40 10.69
N PRO A 568 8.52 -29.55 11.58
CA PRO A 568 8.62 -30.46 12.73
C PRO A 568 8.98 -31.91 12.40
N VAL A 569 8.58 -32.40 11.22
CA VAL A 569 8.93 -33.76 10.73
C VAL A 569 10.41 -33.85 10.34
N LEU A 570 11.04 -32.73 9.97
CA LEU A 570 12.49 -32.68 9.76
C LEU A 570 13.22 -32.53 11.10
N TRP A 571 12.71 -31.74 12.04
CA TRP A 571 13.31 -31.61 13.37
C TRP A 571 13.28 -32.93 14.17
N SER A 572 12.29 -33.80 13.99
CA SER A 572 12.28 -35.11 14.66
C SER A 572 13.46 -35.98 14.24
N THR A 573 14.01 -35.79 13.02
CA THR A 573 15.22 -36.52 12.57
C THR A 573 16.49 -36.11 13.34
N THR A 574 16.48 -35.00 14.10
CA THR A 574 17.62 -34.57 14.91
C THR A 574 18.00 -35.61 15.97
N VAL A 575 17.08 -36.47 16.41
CA VAL A 575 17.37 -37.55 17.38
C VAL A 575 18.44 -38.53 16.88
N VAL A 576 18.58 -38.67 15.55
CA VAL A 576 19.60 -39.51 14.90
C VAL A 576 21.01 -39.01 15.22
N ALA A 577 21.20 -37.69 15.33
CA ALA A 577 22.50 -37.10 15.70
C ALA A 577 22.90 -37.40 17.17
N PHE A 578 21.94 -37.84 18.00
CA PHE A 578 22.16 -38.29 19.38
C PHE A 578 22.20 -39.82 19.50
N GLY A 579 22.23 -40.56 18.38
CA GLY A 579 22.32 -42.02 18.36
C GLY A 579 20.99 -42.76 18.51
N PHE A 580 19.85 -42.07 18.53
CA PHE A 580 18.53 -42.73 18.56
C PHE A 580 18.05 -43.11 17.17
N HIS A 581 17.44 -44.29 17.04
CA HIS A 581 16.77 -44.68 15.79
C HIS A 581 15.58 -43.77 15.49
N HIS A 582 15.38 -43.44 14.21
CA HIS A 582 14.21 -42.72 13.74
C HIS A 582 13.58 -43.52 12.59
N PRO A 583 12.26 -43.84 12.61
CA PRO A 583 11.64 -44.76 11.64
C PRO A 583 11.81 -44.36 10.17
N ILE A 584 12.05 -43.08 9.88
CA ILE A 584 12.32 -42.64 8.50
C ILE A 584 13.62 -43.22 7.91
N LEU A 585 14.58 -43.64 8.75
CA LEU A 585 15.83 -44.23 8.28
C LEU A 585 15.59 -45.56 7.57
N ASP A 586 14.57 -46.32 8.01
CA ASP A 586 14.17 -47.60 7.42
C ASP A 586 13.65 -47.45 5.98
N TRP A 587 13.29 -46.23 5.56
CA TRP A 587 12.88 -45.92 4.19
C TRP A 587 14.06 -45.68 3.23
N PHE A 588 15.26 -45.39 3.76
CA PHE A 588 16.41 -44.97 2.99
C PHE A 588 17.42 -46.12 2.80
N PRO A 589 17.57 -46.70 1.60
CA PRO A 589 18.55 -47.75 1.37
C PRO A 589 19.99 -47.21 1.42
N GLY A 590 20.90 -48.01 1.99
CA GLY A 590 22.34 -47.74 2.02
C GLY A 590 22.68 -46.39 2.67
N ASN A 591 23.36 -45.52 1.93
CA ASN A 591 23.88 -44.24 2.43
C ASN A 591 22.82 -43.13 2.59
N GLY A 592 21.53 -43.40 2.36
CA GLY A 592 20.49 -42.36 2.31
C GLY A 592 20.32 -41.57 3.62
N ALA A 593 20.60 -42.18 4.78
CA ALA A 593 20.66 -41.47 6.07
C ALA A 593 21.72 -40.35 6.08
N MET A 594 22.92 -40.64 5.55
CA MET A 594 23.99 -39.65 5.40
C MET A 594 23.62 -38.59 4.35
N SER A 595 22.99 -38.98 3.24
CA SER A 595 22.50 -38.03 2.23
C SER A 595 21.46 -37.05 2.80
N LEU A 596 20.53 -37.54 3.63
CA LEU A 596 19.56 -36.70 4.34
C LEU A 596 20.27 -35.73 5.30
N GLY A 597 21.19 -36.22 6.13
CA GLY A 597 21.96 -35.38 7.06
C GLY A 597 22.76 -34.27 6.35
N ILE A 598 23.43 -34.60 5.24
CA ILE A 598 24.15 -33.63 4.41
C ILE A 598 23.19 -32.59 3.82
N PHE A 599 22.04 -33.02 3.29
CA PHE A 599 21.04 -32.11 2.71
C PHE A 599 20.49 -31.13 3.76
N LEU A 600 20.11 -31.62 4.96
CA LEU A 600 19.63 -30.78 6.05
C LEU A 600 20.71 -29.82 6.55
N GLY A 601 21.95 -30.29 6.71
CA GLY A 601 23.09 -29.46 7.13
C GLY A 601 23.42 -28.35 6.12
N LEU A 602 23.42 -28.65 4.82
CA LEU A 602 23.61 -27.65 3.76
C LEU A 602 22.45 -26.65 3.70
N ALA A 603 21.21 -27.11 3.84
CA ALA A 603 20.04 -26.23 3.87
C ALA A 603 20.09 -25.25 5.06
N LEU A 604 20.49 -25.74 6.24
CA LEU A 604 20.69 -24.94 7.45
C LEU A 604 21.82 -23.91 7.25
N ALA A 605 23.00 -24.35 6.81
CA ALA A 605 24.14 -23.46 6.56
C ALA A 605 23.80 -22.35 5.54
N LEU A 606 23.06 -22.68 4.48
CA LEU A 606 22.59 -21.72 3.48
C LEU A 606 21.54 -20.75 4.05
N SER A 607 20.61 -21.23 4.89
CA SER A 607 19.65 -20.38 5.60
C SER A 607 20.34 -19.38 6.54
N MET A 608 21.36 -19.83 7.29
CA MET A 608 22.19 -18.98 8.14
C MET A 608 23.01 -17.97 7.32
N GLY A 609 23.59 -18.39 6.20
CA GLY A 609 24.31 -17.52 5.27
C GLY A 609 23.43 -16.38 4.73
N LEU A 610 22.22 -16.71 4.29
CA LEU A 610 21.21 -15.73 3.87
C LEU A 610 20.83 -14.78 5.02
N ALA A 611 20.73 -15.27 6.25
CA ALA A 611 20.47 -14.42 7.42
C ALA A 611 21.62 -13.45 7.73
N CYS A 612 22.88 -13.88 7.58
CA CYS A 612 24.05 -13.01 7.67
C CYS A 612 24.03 -11.89 6.61
N ILE A 613 23.49 -12.16 5.41
CA ILE A 613 23.29 -11.16 4.35
C ILE A 613 22.13 -10.22 4.70
N GLY A 614 21.03 -10.71 5.27
CA GLY A 614 19.93 -9.88 5.77
C GLY A 614 20.43 -8.87 6.82
N CYS A 615 21.17 -9.36 7.82
CA CYS A 615 21.82 -8.57 8.87
C CYS A 615 23.18 -7.98 8.44
N ARG A 616 23.30 -7.45 7.21
CA ARG A 616 24.53 -6.79 6.72
C ARG A 616 24.65 -5.31 7.08
N ALA A 617 23.53 -4.65 7.38
CA ALA A 617 23.51 -3.24 7.79
C ALA A 617 24.34 -3.06 9.08
N PRO A 618 25.08 -1.94 9.25
CA PRO A 618 26.01 -1.76 10.38
C PRO A 618 25.35 -2.01 11.75
N HIS A 619 24.18 -1.41 11.97
CA HIS A 619 23.40 -1.53 13.21
C HIS A 619 22.89 -2.95 13.49
N HIS A 620 22.78 -3.81 12.48
CA HIS A 620 22.38 -5.22 12.65
C HIS A 620 23.53 -6.22 12.79
N ARG A 621 24.81 -5.81 12.62
CA ARG A 621 25.94 -6.76 12.65
C ARG A 621 26.05 -7.51 13.99
N HIS A 622 25.72 -6.85 15.10
CA HIS A 622 25.73 -7.44 16.44
C HIS A 622 24.70 -8.58 16.62
N LEU A 623 23.67 -8.65 15.76
CA LEU A 623 22.65 -9.70 15.80
C LEU A 623 23.15 -11.03 15.20
N ARG A 624 24.20 -11.01 14.36
CA ARG A 624 24.67 -12.18 13.61
C ARG A 624 25.04 -13.38 14.49
N LYS A 625 25.59 -13.15 15.69
CA LYS A 625 25.92 -14.20 16.66
C LYS A 625 24.71 -14.97 17.20
N TRP A 626 23.49 -14.45 17.01
CA TRP A 626 22.25 -15.10 17.43
C TRP A 626 21.58 -15.89 16.29
N ILE A 627 22.05 -15.77 15.04
CA ILE A 627 21.52 -16.51 13.89
C ILE A 627 21.46 -18.03 14.11
N PRO A 628 22.48 -18.69 14.73
CA PRO A 628 22.41 -20.12 15.01
C PRO A 628 21.25 -20.54 15.92
N THR A 629 20.71 -19.61 16.72
CA THR A 629 19.60 -19.89 17.65
C THR A 629 18.21 -19.77 17.02
N LEU A 630 18.10 -19.33 15.75
CA LEU A 630 16.80 -19.17 15.07
C LEU A 630 16.00 -20.48 14.96
N GLU A 631 16.67 -21.62 14.87
CA GLU A 631 16.01 -22.94 14.82
C GLU A 631 15.25 -23.25 16.12
N LEU A 632 15.60 -22.61 17.25
CA LEU A 632 14.86 -22.70 18.51
C LEU A 632 13.67 -21.71 18.57
N TYR A 633 13.62 -20.73 17.68
CA TYR A 633 12.56 -19.72 17.57
C TYR A 633 11.43 -20.18 16.63
N PHE A 634 11.76 -20.82 15.51
CA PHE A 634 10.78 -21.27 14.52
C PHE A 634 9.71 -22.28 15.00
N PRO A 635 9.87 -23.12 16.05
CA PRO A 635 8.79 -23.95 16.56
C PRO A 635 7.53 -23.17 16.97
N LEU A 636 7.68 -21.89 17.35
CA LEU A 636 6.55 -21.00 17.61
C LEU A 636 5.71 -20.75 16.36
N ALA A 637 6.31 -20.75 15.16
CA ALA A 637 5.60 -20.58 13.89
C ALA A 637 4.63 -21.75 13.63
N THR A 638 5.03 -22.99 13.96
CA THR A 638 4.15 -24.16 13.92
C THR A 638 2.95 -23.98 14.84
N LEU A 639 3.17 -23.57 16.10
CA LEU A 639 2.09 -23.29 17.06
C LEU A 639 1.15 -22.16 16.56
N ALA A 640 1.71 -21.13 15.94
CA ALA A 640 0.94 -20.03 15.35
C ALA A 640 0.07 -20.49 14.16
N VAL A 641 0.55 -21.38 13.30
CA VAL A 641 -0.25 -21.95 12.19
C VAL A 641 -1.32 -22.92 12.71
N ILE A 642 -1.00 -23.77 13.69
CA ILE A 642 -2.01 -24.65 14.33
C ILE A 642 -3.12 -23.81 14.96
N LYS A 643 -2.78 -22.74 15.71
CA LYS A 643 -3.75 -21.78 16.24
C LYS A 643 -4.56 -21.11 15.12
N ALA A 644 -3.92 -20.71 14.02
CA ALA A 644 -4.60 -20.09 12.88
C ALA A 644 -5.63 -21.04 12.23
N LEU A 645 -5.27 -22.31 12.00
CA LEU A 645 -6.17 -23.34 11.46
C LEU A 645 -7.35 -23.61 12.41
N ALA A 646 -7.08 -23.78 13.70
CA ALA A 646 -8.12 -23.94 14.72
C ALA A 646 -9.06 -22.72 14.78
N GLU A 647 -8.54 -21.50 14.68
CA GLU A 647 -9.36 -20.30 14.59
C GLU A 647 -10.18 -20.23 13.30
N ILE A 648 -9.67 -20.67 12.15
CA ILE A 648 -10.48 -20.74 10.92
C ILE A 648 -11.64 -21.72 11.10
N VAL A 649 -11.42 -22.85 11.77
CA VAL A 649 -12.49 -23.85 12.03
C VAL A 649 -13.50 -23.34 13.07
N PHE A 650 -13.05 -22.92 14.25
CA PHE A 650 -13.92 -22.66 15.41
C PHE A 650 -14.31 -21.19 15.61
N LYS A 651 -13.48 -20.24 15.15
CA LYS A 651 -13.62 -18.79 15.43
C LYS A 651 -13.22 -17.93 14.21
N PRO A 652 -13.85 -18.12 13.04
CA PRO A 652 -13.35 -17.60 11.76
C PRO A 652 -13.17 -16.07 11.74
N PHE A 653 -14.06 -15.32 12.41
CA PHE A 653 -13.99 -13.85 12.49
C PHE A 653 -13.31 -13.30 13.76
N HIS A 654 -12.75 -14.15 14.64
CA HIS A 654 -12.06 -13.69 15.84
C HIS A 654 -10.75 -12.98 15.50
N TRP A 655 -10.49 -11.88 16.23
CA TRP A 655 -9.31 -11.03 16.11
C TRP A 655 -8.63 -10.92 17.48
N ASP A 656 -7.49 -11.61 17.61
CA ASP A 656 -6.69 -11.64 18.83
C ASP A 656 -5.75 -10.41 18.87
N LYS A 657 -6.26 -9.22 19.27
CA LYS A 657 -5.45 -7.97 19.35
C LYS A 657 -4.33 -8.17 20.37
N THR A 658 -3.12 -7.81 19.98
CA THR A 658 -1.95 -7.66 20.85
C THR A 658 -1.88 -6.22 21.32
N SER A 659 -1.61 -5.99 22.60
CA SER A 659 -1.30 -4.64 23.11
C SER A 659 0.10 -4.24 22.65
N HIS A 660 0.22 -3.05 22.05
CA HIS A 660 1.50 -2.47 21.66
C HIS A 660 1.98 -1.49 22.74
N GLY A 661 3.30 -1.24 22.83
CA GLY A 661 3.92 -0.42 23.88
C GLY A 661 4.12 -1.13 25.22
N ALA A 662 3.84 -2.43 25.29
CA ALA A 662 3.89 -3.21 26.54
C ALA A 662 5.27 -3.82 26.85
N PHE A 663 6.23 -3.78 25.91
CA PHE A 663 7.50 -4.49 26.05
C PHE A 663 8.69 -3.58 26.40
N GLY A 664 8.55 -2.28 26.20
CA GLY A 664 9.44 -1.25 26.71
C GLY A 664 10.73 -1.12 25.90
N GLY A 665 10.74 -0.16 24.98
CA GLY A 665 11.95 0.42 24.39
C GLY A 665 12.04 1.90 24.75
N THR A 666 13.24 2.44 24.88
CA THR A 666 13.49 3.81 25.35
C THR A 666 12.87 4.85 24.40
N PHE A 667 11.86 5.57 24.90
CA PHE A 667 10.83 6.24 24.09
C PHE A 667 11.28 7.44 23.23
N GLN A 668 12.57 7.81 23.25
CA GLN A 668 13.13 8.91 22.44
C GLN A 668 14.62 8.69 22.14
N GLY A 669 15.47 8.53 23.16
CA GLY A 669 16.94 8.48 22.97
C GLY A 669 17.42 7.36 22.04
N GLY A 670 16.95 6.13 22.25
CA GLY A 670 17.34 4.98 21.43
C GLY A 670 16.75 4.99 20.02
N ILE A 671 15.58 5.62 19.85
CA ILE A 671 14.96 5.80 18.52
C ILE A 671 15.79 6.82 17.72
N SER A 672 16.08 7.99 18.29
CA SER A 672 16.87 9.03 17.61
C SER A 672 18.29 8.55 17.26
N GLU A 673 18.95 7.77 18.13
CA GLU A 673 20.26 7.18 17.83
C GLU A 673 20.18 6.17 16.68
N LEU A 674 19.15 5.32 16.66
CA LEU A 674 18.95 4.32 15.60
C LEU A 674 18.55 4.96 14.26
N GLU A 675 17.70 5.99 14.28
CA GLU A 675 17.38 6.85 13.12
C GLU A 675 18.66 7.46 12.53
N LEU A 676 19.56 7.96 13.38
CA LEU A 676 20.82 8.58 12.98
C LEU A 676 21.85 7.56 12.45
N GLN A 677 21.87 6.34 12.99
CA GLN A 677 22.63 5.22 12.41
C GLN A 677 22.06 4.76 11.05
N LEU A 678 20.73 4.78 10.89
CA LEU A 678 20.04 4.41 9.65
C LEU A 678 20.28 5.44 8.54
N SER A 679 20.25 6.75 8.85
CA SER A 679 20.56 7.81 7.87
C SER A 679 22.04 7.79 7.47
N GLN A 680 22.96 7.71 8.42
CA GLN A 680 24.41 7.59 8.13
C GLN A 680 24.76 6.34 7.31
N ALA A 681 24.03 5.23 7.48
CA ALA A 681 24.21 4.03 6.65
C ALA A 681 23.74 4.21 5.20
N ASN A 682 22.84 5.16 4.93
CA ASN A 682 22.40 5.54 3.59
C ASN A 682 23.34 6.56 2.93
N ASP A 683 23.95 7.46 3.72
CA ASP A 683 24.91 8.48 3.25
C ASP A 683 26.36 7.99 3.11
N ALA A 684 26.66 6.74 3.48
CA ALA A 684 27.98 6.16 3.34
C ALA A 684 28.49 6.29 1.87
N PRO A 685 29.65 6.93 1.63
CA PRO A 685 30.10 7.25 0.28
C PRO A 685 30.28 5.98 -0.53
N LYS A 686 29.65 5.93 -1.71
CA LYS A 686 29.81 4.84 -2.69
C LYS A 686 31.31 4.68 -2.96
N SER A 687 31.89 3.60 -2.46
CA SER A 687 33.35 3.42 -2.45
C SER A 687 33.90 3.49 -3.87
N ARG A 688 34.99 4.25 -4.01
CA ARG A 688 35.67 4.54 -5.28
C ARG A 688 35.76 3.29 -6.15
N VAL A 689 35.25 3.39 -7.38
CA VAL A 689 35.74 2.52 -8.46
C VAL A 689 37.21 2.86 -8.65
N SER A 690 38.08 1.91 -8.36
CA SER A 690 39.51 2.04 -8.60
C SER A 690 39.76 2.04 -10.11
N HIS A 691 39.96 3.22 -10.69
CA HIS A 691 40.77 3.32 -11.91
C HIS A 691 42.22 3.00 -11.54
N GLY A 692 42.59 1.72 -11.67
CA GLY A 692 43.96 1.33 -11.99
C GLY A 692 44.12 1.38 -13.51
N GLY A 693 45.23 1.93 -13.98
CA GLY A 693 45.58 1.99 -15.41
C GLY A 693 46.25 0.72 -15.91
#